data_AF-Q87VE4-F1
#
_entry.id   AF-Q87VE4-F1
#
_cell.length_a   1.000
_cell.length_b   1.000
_cell.length_c   1.000
_cell.angle_alpha   90.00
_cell.angle_beta   90.00
_cell.angle_gamma   90.00
#
_symmetry.space_group_name_H-M   'P 1'
#
loop_
_entity.id
_entity.type
_entity.pdbx_description
1 polymer ?
#
loop_
_entity_poly.entity_id
_entity_poly.type
_entity_poly.pdbx_seq_one_letter_code
_entity_poly.pdbx_strand_id
1 'polypeptide(L)'
;MRPIVAGLQVVAQTSAPQARNGKPVMTQKLPPLAITPTPLTPADTWPAASAALKRLDELRTLLASELETQPGPSEALLTALGGSDASERELEIFSLLQQIDDYWTAPGETAESRRDRLVPALQRALRDEASVRIHERDLESGYLACLPDSSGQPQSPALTYASLHVQLHDDEHVEMAGVLAISQEQERTLLMLPGLGIIGFATQALMLATVARWLNTPTLQDALLNTLEQDHQDPLFTISQEADLYLEPFTAADLQLQAVTTAPFMHALDRLLNKQRNDIRHACERPDIEDREARRGLIQKAIDMRGLLGPSYMLELRELTNRQRQYHRDMPDWLKIASEADLQTYADHLRRYDDAHAAMLSVLGSAASPEQFAETHLRTRLANDLGHDLHPRALTIATRRTLPSTDKTYLMTRSLVELALYGLHPDDEVAGSDFLEQTVITLNDKPLDAAYAPLNPAYLAGLIDELDLRAVFGEFQQAAYQQEHSQQLLRALARTRLTAQGWAAKMQGHIQPEDFAIVAQLASPTQGASDPALCVQQIRLNGHNVMARLLAFRKQDAQGRTERLIMVAMDAPGQPFKAFDTETQLLHEVVGWSASPSMTAYLLDQVEVSARPELEQKLAALALKPQPEKDFLQFIDHPDCETALRGFTDEQTRVMLSEQARHTPDWYLRATRAQRRELQALEEAIGGALGHYQAQPHTQVQPFKNYVHQRASQQIAQLLNVPAANVDPDLIVITSERESLTYTDMLLNGYNDSIDPVRTSADTQATFSGPDGIDLSALSPAAVAGSVRGRWLADDYIALIRSTLLNPESEGYAYRRQINTLITQLQMKAAALRSVLKGHIEAAQYAWLKQSLDNAHLNDPASREQYPLYPLQVHVDKPLIASGLNGVDQLVIPSPLLTHVETVQGCLVILPTQIRHAALLYTPQAPDGIEFRLFSAFVRSLDSDGMIDYYKDRCRIKARRTLSFFLRDMQQGKANKPPVIPKAFISDFAETCFNRPLERRLRDVEETTTGRNDMLNQLIWVSVEIIATALTLPFPPASFAVGSLLSLHDSGRAIKALTEGEHGRATAYMLSALFNGIGAGSDLLVGLKGFGGVLHHLEHGRES
;
A
#
# COMPACT_ATOMS: atom_id res chain seq x y z
N MET A 1 -33.99 39.23 24.31
CA MET A 1 -35.04 39.61 23.35
C MET A 1 -34.52 39.37 21.94
N ARG A 2 -35.09 38.41 21.22
CA ARG A 2 -35.11 38.42 19.74
C ARG A 2 -36.42 39.07 19.29
N PRO A 3 -36.41 39.81 18.17
CA PRO A 3 -37.25 39.48 17.00
C PRO A 3 -36.41 39.47 15.69
N ILE A 4 -36.51 38.49 14.76
CA ILE A 4 -37.47 38.23 13.64
C ILE A 4 -37.33 39.19 12.43
N VAL A 5 -37.40 38.58 11.21
CA VAL A 5 -37.76 39.09 9.84
C VAL A 5 -36.55 39.24 8.88
N ALA A 6 -36.27 38.28 7.96
CA ALA A 6 -36.80 38.02 6.58
C ALA A 6 -36.27 39.00 5.50
N GLY A 7 -35.94 38.66 4.24
CA GLY A 7 -36.00 37.43 3.44
C GLY A 7 -35.66 37.72 1.95
N LEU A 8 -35.72 36.67 1.10
CA LEU A 8 -35.84 36.62 -0.39
C LEU A 8 -34.57 36.85 -1.26
N GLN A 9 -34.03 35.83 -1.96
CA GLN A 9 -34.42 35.12 -3.22
C GLN A 9 -33.92 35.81 -4.51
N VAL A 10 -33.26 35.06 -5.42
CA VAL A 10 -33.58 34.92 -6.89
C VAL A 10 -32.72 33.80 -7.55
N VAL A 11 -33.43 32.73 -7.98
CA VAL A 11 -33.45 31.96 -9.25
C VAL A 11 -32.17 31.71 -10.09
N ALA A 12 -31.92 30.43 -10.43
CA ALA A 12 -31.40 29.97 -11.73
C ALA A 12 -31.85 28.52 -12.02
N GLN A 13 -32.96 28.33 -12.74
CA GLN A 13 -33.03 27.74 -14.10
C GLN A 13 -32.29 26.40 -14.29
N THR A 14 -33.05 25.31 -14.17
CA THR A 14 -32.72 23.97 -14.66
C THR A 14 -33.22 23.82 -16.11
N SER A 15 -32.30 23.54 -17.03
CA SER A 15 -32.58 23.04 -18.36
C SER A 15 -32.00 21.62 -18.50
N ALA A 16 -32.88 20.67 -18.78
CA ALA A 16 -32.64 19.24 -18.92
C ALA A 16 -31.61 18.86 -20.00
N PRO A 17 -31.07 17.62 -19.96
CA PRO A 17 -30.76 16.87 -21.16
C PRO A 17 -31.68 15.66 -21.32
N GLN A 18 -32.17 15.52 -22.55
CA GLN A 18 -32.97 14.44 -23.09
C GLN A 18 -32.23 13.09 -23.11
N ALA A 19 -33.01 12.02 -22.96
CA ALA A 19 -32.59 10.63 -23.07
C ALA A 19 -32.02 10.25 -24.45
N ARG A 20 -30.98 9.41 -24.46
CA ARG A 20 -30.68 8.48 -25.58
C ARG A 20 -30.15 7.13 -25.05
N ASN A 21 -31.08 6.18 -24.99
CA ASN A 21 -30.96 4.73 -25.17
C ASN A 21 -29.70 4.00 -24.64
N GLY A 22 -29.90 3.31 -23.51
CA GLY A 22 -29.12 2.15 -23.08
C GLY A 22 -29.64 1.67 -21.73
N LYS A 23 -30.39 0.57 -21.71
CA LYS A 23 -31.01 -0.04 -20.52
C LYS A 23 -30.06 -0.05 -19.29
N PRO A 24 -30.48 0.42 -18.10
CA PRO A 24 -29.90 -0.08 -16.86
C PRO A 24 -30.63 -1.39 -16.52
N VAL A 25 -30.03 -2.51 -16.90
CA VAL A 25 -30.37 -3.80 -16.28
C VAL A 25 -29.76 -3.75 -14.87
N MET A 26 -30.52 -3.30 -13.88
CA MET A 26 -30.18 -3.51 -12.47
C MET A 26 -30.66 -4.91 -12.05
N THR A 27 -29.98 -5.94 -12.53
CA THR A 27 -29.90 -7.24 -11.84
C THR A 27 -28.51 -7.36 -11.21
N GLN A 28 -28.18 -6.47 -10.27
CA GLN A 28 -27.07 -6.73 -9.36
C GLN A 28 -27.59 -7.67 -8.27
N LYS A 29 -27.21 -8.96 -8.36
CA LYS A 29 -27.14 -9.81 -7.18
C LYS A 29 -26.24 -9.11 -6.16
N LEU A 30 -26.78 -8.78 -4.99
CA LEU A 30 -25.98 -8.28 -3.87
C LEU A 30 -24.83 -9.28 -3.59
N PRO A 31 -23.59 -8.82 -3.40
CA PRO A 31 -22.50 -9.70 -2.99
C PRO A 31 -22.84 -10.37 -1.65
N PRO A 32 -22.33 -11.58 -1.37
CA PRO A 32 -22.59 -12.27 -0.11
C PRO A 32 -22.10 -11.41 1.07
N LEU A 33 -23.00 -11.13 2.01
CA LEU A 33 -22.65 -10.41 3.25
C LEU A 33 -21.64 -11.25 4.04
N ALA A 34 -20.40 -10.76 4.17
CA ALA A 34 -19.41 -11.31 5.08
C ALA A 34 -19.72 -10.83 6.50
N ILE A 35 -20.18 -11.73 7.36
CA ILE A 35 -20.46 -11.45 8.78
C ILE A 35 -19.13 -11.40 9.53
N THR A 36 -18.85 -10.27 10.18
CA THR A 36 -17.57 -10.04 10.84
C THR A 36 -17.59 -10.59 12.27
N PRO A 37 -16.61 -11.40 12.70
CA PRO A 37 -16.51 -11.82 14.09
C PRO A 37 -16.26 -10.61 15.00
N THR A 38 -17.03 -10.50 16.09
CA THR A 38 -16.85 -9.46 17.11
C THR A 38 -15.64 -9.73 18.02
N PRO A 39 -15.22 -8.77 18.86
CA PRO A 39 -14.13 -8.99 19.81
C PRO A 39 -14.42 -10.16 20.75
N LEU A 40 -13.41 -10.99 21.05
CA LEU A 40 -13.51 -12.15 21.96
C LEU A 40 -13.90 -11.81 23.40
N THR A 41 -13.98 -10.53 23.76
CA THR A 41 -14.25 -10.05 25.12
C THR A 41 -15.67 -9.49 25.24
N PRO A 42 -16.49 -9.94 26.20
CA PRO A 42 -16.18 -10.87 27.29
C PRO A 42 -16.22 -12.35 26.86
N ALA A 43 -15.16 -13.10 27.19
CA ALA A 43 -14.93 -14.48 26.75
C ALA A 43 -16.06 -15.46 27.13
N ASP A 44 -16.71 -15.22 28.27
CA ASP A 44 -17.71 -16.13 28.83
C ASP A 44 -19.01 -16.18 28.00
N THR A 45 -19.31 -15.13 27.24
CA THR A 45 -20.52 -15.04 26.41
C THR A 45 -20.25 -15.32 24.93
N TRP A 46 -18.97 -15.38 24.53
CA TRP A 46 -18.54 -15.57 23.14
C TRP A 46 -19.04 -16.90 22.52
N PRO A 47 -18.93 -18.08 23.16
CA PRO A 47 -19.35 -19.34 22.53
C PRO A 47 -20.84 -19.36 22.19
N ALA A 48 -21.68 -18.84 23.09
CA ALA A 48 -23.12 -18.77 22.89
C ALA A 48 -23.50 -17.77 21.78
N ALA A 49 -22.89 -16.58 21.79
CA ALA A 49 -23.10 -15.55 20.77
C ALA A 49 -22.61 -16.00 19.38
N SER A 50 -21.45 -16.64 19.29
CA SER A 50 -20.92 -17.18 18.03
C SER A 50 -21.83 -18.25 17.44
N ALA A 51 -22.31 -19.19 18.27
CA ALA A 51 -23.24 -20.22 17.83
C ALA A 51 -24.60 -19.64 17.41
N ALA A 52 -25.09 -18.61 18.11
CA ALA A 52 -26.31 -17.89 17.78
C ALA A 52 -26.19 -17.13 16.46
N LEU A 53 -25.08 -16.42 16.24
CA LEU A 53 -24.80 -15.70 15.00
C LEU A 53 -24.74 -16.65 13.79
N LYS A 54 -24.12 -17.82 13.97
CA LYS A 54 -24.10 -18.87 12.94
C LYS A 54 -25.51 -19.34 12.57
N ARG A 55 -26.38 -19.59 13.56
CA ARG A 55 -27.78 -20.00 13.32
C ARG A 55 -28.60 -18.91 12.63
N LEU A 56 -28.37 -17.64 12.99
CA LEU A 56 -29.02 -16.51 12.32
C LEU A 56 -28.59 -16.41 10.86
N ASP A 57 -27.32 -16.69 10.55
CA ASP A 57 -26.81 -16.71 9.18
C ASP A 57 -27.34 -17.89 8.35
N GLU A 58 -27.44 -19.07 8.97
CA GLU A 58 -28.08 -20.24 8.36
C GLU A 58 -29.55 -19.94 8.03
N LEU A 59 -30.28 -19.30 8.96
CA LEU A 59 -31.67 -18.88 8.73
C LEU A 59 -31.78 -17.81 7.64
N ARG A 60 -30.89 -16.83 7.62
CA ARG A 60 -30.80 -15.80 6.56
C ARG A 60 -30.66 -16.45 5.19
N THR A 61 -29.74 -17.39 5.06
CA THR A 61 -29.43 -18.07 3.79
C THR A 61 -30.60 -18.93 3.32
N LEU A 62 -31.21 -19.68 4.25
CA LEU A 62 -32.38 -20.50 3.97
C LEU A 62 -33.55 -19.63 3.50
N LEU A 63 -33.88 -18.56 4.22
CA LEU A 63 -34.99 -17.68 3.84
C LEU A 63 -34.72 -16.94 2.54
N ALA A 64 -33.50 -16.45 2.29
CA ALA A 64 -33.17 -15.84 1.00
C ALA A 64 -33.44 -16.80 -0.16
N SER A 65 -33.04 -18.07 -0.05
CA SER A 65 -33.31 -19.08 -1.07
C SER A 65 -34.80 -19.40 -1.24
N GLU A 66 -35.57 -19.41 -0.15
CA GLU A 66 -37.02 -19.65 -0.23
C GLU A 66 -37.73 -18.43 -0.86
N LEU A 67 -37.42 -17.21 -0.42
CA LEU A 67 -38.03 -15.98 -0.93
C LEU A 67 -37.76 -15.75 -2.43
N GLU A 68 -36.60 -16.17 -2.95
CA GLU A 68 -36.32 -16.13 -4.40
C GLU A 68 -37.29 -16.99 -5.24
N THR A 69 -37.96 -17.98 -4.63
CA THR A 69 -38.90 -18.89 -5.30
C THR A 69 -40.36 -18.43 -5.24
N GLN A 70 -40.64 -17.25 -4.68
CA GLN A 70 -42.00 -16.72 -4.64
C GLN A 70 -42.55 -16.47 -6.06
N PRO A 71 -43.87 -16.69 -6.27
CA PRO A 71 -44.54 -16.34 -7.53
C PRO A 71 -44.34 -14.85 -7.87
N GLY A 72 -43.75 -14.58 -9.03
CA GLY A 72 -43.58 -13.22 -9.56
C GLY A 72 -44.74 -12.76 -10.45
N PRO A 73 -44.78 -11.47 -10.85
CA PRO A 73 -45.80 -10.94 -11.74
C PRO A 73 -45.73 -11.60 -13.14
N SER A 74 -46.84 -12.19 -13.57
CA SER A 74 -46.94 -12.85 -14.88
C SER A 74 -47.04 -11.83 -16.03
N GLU A 75 -46.67 -12.25 -17.24
CA GLU A 75 -46.86 -11.42 -18.44
C GLU A 75 -48.34 -11.14 -18.73
N ALA A 76 -49.23 -12.08 -18.37
CA ALA A 76 -50.67 -11.95 -18.50
C ALA A 76 -51.20 -10.85 -17.56
N LEU A 77 -50.80 -10.86 -16.30
CA LEU A 77 -51.13 -9.82 -15.32
C LEU A 77 -50.69 -8.44 -15.81
N LEU A 78 -49.43 -8.29 -16.23
CA LEU A 78 -48.94 -6.99 -16.70
C LEU A 78 -49.66 -6.50 -17.97
N THR A 79 -50.15 -7.41 -18.80
CA THR A 79 -50.95 -7.07 -19.99
C THR A 79 -52.35 -6.64 -19.59
N ALA A 80 -53.02 -7.39 -18.70
CA ALA A 80 -54.34 -7.06 -18.19
C ALA A 80 -54.34 -5.70 -17.49
N LEU A 81 -53.34 -5.40 -16.65
CA LEU A 81 -53.22 -4.13 -15.93
C LEU A 81 -53.08 -2.91 -16.86
N GLY A 82 -52.56 -3.09 -18.09
CA GLY A 82 -52.49 -2.04 -19.12
C GLY A 82 -53.73 -1.98 -20.04
N GLY A 83 -54.63 -2.96 -19.94
CA GLY A 83 -55.86 -3.07 -20.71
C GLY A 83 -57.05 -2.34 -20.09
N SER A 84 -58.11 -2.13 -20.87
CA SER A 84 -59.34 -1.46 -20.42
C SER A 84 -60.36 -2.39 -19.75
N ASP A 85 -60.20 -3.71 -19.86
CA ASP A 85 -61.12 -4.69 -19.28
C ASP A 85 -60.93 -4.78 -17.75
N ALA A 86 -61.95 -4.39 -16.98
CA ALA A 86 -61.90 -4.42 -15.53
C ALA A 86 -62.05 -5.83 -14.95
N SER A 87 -62.76 -6.74 -15.65
CA SER A 87 -62.98 -8.11 -15.19
C SER A 87 -61.74 -8.97 -15.41
N GLU A 88 -61.03 -8.77 -16.53
CA GLU A 88 -59.75 -9.42 -16.80
C GLU A 88 -58.66 -8.96 -15.81
N ARG A 89 -58.62 -7.67 -15.47
CA ARG A 89 -57.73 -7.11 -14.45
C ARG A 89 -57.93 -7.74 -13.07
N GLU A 90 -59.16 -7.76 -12.57
CA GLU A 90 -59.44 -8.33 -11.25
C GLU A 90 -59.13 -9.83 -11.19
N LEU A 91 -59.40 -10.57 -12.27
CA LEU A 91 -59.08 -11.99 -12.37
C LEU A 91 -57.57 -12.26 -12.22
N GLU A 92 -56.75 -11.52 -12.95
CA GLU A 92 -55.29 -11.70 -12.91
C GLU A 92 -54.68 -11.24 -11.58
N ILE A 93 -55.17 -10.14 -10.98
CA ILE A 93 -54.77 -9.70 -9.64
C ILE A 93 -55.09 -10.81 -8.62
N PHE A 94 -56.33 -11.32 -8.64
CA PHE A 94 -56.74 -12.40 -7.77
C PHE A 94 -55.88 -13.66 -7.96
N SER A 95 -55.53 -14.00 -9.20
CA SER A 95 -54.66 -15.14 -9.51
C SER A 95 -53.27 -15.00 -8.88
N LEU A 96 -52.62 -13.83 -8.95
CA LEU A 96 -51.33 -13.60 -8.30
C LEU A 96 -51.45 -13.71 -6.78
N LEU A 97 -52.46 -13.07 -6.18
CA LEU A 97 -52.67 -13.12 -4.72
C LEU A 97 -52.89 -14.56 -4.23
N GLN A 98 -53.68 -15.35 -4.97
CA GLN A 98 -53.89 -16.77 -4.65
C GLN A 98 -52.60 -17.59 -4.76
N GLN A 99 -51.77 -17.35 -5.78
CA GLN A 99 -50.48 -18.04 -5.92
C GLN A 99 -49.54 -17.73 -4.74
N ILE A 100 -49.55 -16.49 -4.25
CA ILE A 100 -48.77 -16.08 -3.06
C ILE A 100 -49.32 -16.76 -1.80
N ASP A 101 -50.64 -16.83 -1.60
CA ASP A 101 -51.23 -17.56 -0.47
C ASP A 101 -50.89 -19.06 -0.51
N ASP A 102 -51.01 -19.66 -1.69
CA ASP A 102 -50.70 -21.07 -1.93
C ASP A 102 -49.22 -21.34 -1.68
N TYR A 103 -48.32 -20.40 -2.02
CA TYR A 103 -46.89 -20.53 -1.74
C TYR A 103 -46.59 -20.68 -0.24
N TRP A 104 -47.25 -19.87 0.61
CA TRP A 104 -47.07 -19.91 2.06
C TRP A 104 -47.76 -21.10 2.73
N THR A 105 -48.87 -21.58 2.17
CA THR A 105 -49.68 -22.69 2.71
C THR A 105 -49.34 -24.06 2.14
N ALA A 106 -48.57 -24.13 1.04
CA ALA A 106 -48.16 -25.38 0.41
C ALA A 106 -47.35 -26.25 1.38
N PRO A 107 -47.69 -27.54 1.53
CA PRO A 107 -46.95 -28.47 2.37
C PRO A 107 -45.57 -28.77 1.75
N GLY A 108 -44.52 -28.68 2.57
CA GLY A 108 -43.16 -29.11 2.19
C GLY A 108 -42.98 -30.63 2.27
N GLU A 109 -41.74 -31.10 2.07
CA GLU A 109 -41.38 -32.53 2.14
C GLU A 109 -41.72 -33.20 3.48
N THR A 110 -41.82 -32.41 4.56
CA THR A 110 -42.18 -32.86 5.93
C THR A 110 -43.68 -32.75 6.25
N ALA A 111 -44.53 -32.44 5.28
CA ALA A 111 -45.97 -32.21 5.41
C ALA A 111 -46.40 -30.97 6.23
N GLU A 112 -45.46 -30.14 6.67
CA GLU A 112 -45.71 -28.83 7.30
C GLU A 112 -45.71 -27.71 6.24
N SER A 113 -46.57 -26.69 6.39
CA SER A 113 -46.57 -25.54 5.50
C SER A 113 -45.33 -24.65 5.73
N ARG A 114 -44.95 -23.82 4.75
CA ARG A 114 -43.85 -22.84 4.93
C ARG A 114 -44.14 -21.87 6.09
N ARG A 115 -45.40 -21.45 6.21
CA ARG A 115 -45.91 -20.63 7.31
C ARG A 115 -45.70 -21.29 8.67
N ASP A 116 -46.03 -22.57 8.82
CA ASP A 116 -45.91 -23.30 10.09
C ASP A 116 -44.46 -23.52 10.52
N ARG A 117 -43.53 -23.69 9.55
CA ARG A 117 -42.09 -23.82 9.81
C ARG A 117 -41.44 -22.49 10.24
N LEU A 118 -41.96 -21.37 9.73
CA LEU A 118 -41.35 -20.05 9.95
C LEU A 118 -41.55 -19.53 11.37
N VAL A 119 -42.69 -19.83 11.99
CA VAL A 119 -43.03 -19.35 13.35
C VAL A 119 -42.03 -19.82 14.42
N PRO A 120 -41.69 -21.13 14.55
CA PRO A 120 -40.66 -21.55 15.48
C PRO A 120 -39.26 -21.05 15.11
N ALA A 121 -38.98 -20.82 13.82
CA ALA A 121 -37.72 -20.23 13.37
C ALA A 121 -37.57 -18.78 13.83
N LEU A 122 -38.63 -17.96 13.72
CA LEU A 122 -38.64 -16.57 14.21
C LEU A 122 -38.48 -16.50 15.74
N GLN A 123 -39.12 -17.41 16.48
CA GLN A 123 -38.94 -17.50 17.93
C GLN A 123 -37.51 -17.87 18.34
N ARG A 124 -36.85 -18.74 17.57
CA ARG A 124 -35.43 -19.08 17.79
C ARG A 124 -34.52 -17.92 17.42
N ALA A 125 -34.78 -17.26 16.28
CA ALA A 125 -34.04 -16.08 15.84
C ALA A 125 -34.06 -14.96 16.87
N LEU A 126 -35.20 -14.71 17.51
CA LEU A 126 -35.32 -13.74 18.60
C LEU A 126 -34.35 -14.01 19.76
N ARG A 127 -34.21 -15.28 20.17
CA ARG A 127 -33.30 -15.68 21.25
C ARG A 127 -31.83 -15.64 20.83
N ASP A 128 -31.57 -16.03 19.58
CA ASP A 128 -30.23 -15.97 19.01
C ASP A 128 -29.77 -14.50 18.89
N GLU A 129 -30.65 -13.58 18.45
CA GLU A 129 -30.36 -12.15 18.41
C GLU A 129 -30.09 -11.57 19.81
N ALA A 130 -30.91 -11.92 20.80
CA ALA A 130 -30.67 -11.49 22.19
C ALA A 130 -29.32 -11.94 22.71
N SER A 131 -28.91 -13.18 22.42
CA SER A 131 -27.61 -13.71 22.82
C SER A 131 -26.46 -12.93 22.19
N VAL A 132 -26.59 -12.54 20.92
CA VAL A 132 -25.60 -11.72 20.21
C VAL A 132 -25.54 -10.31 20.77
N ARG A 133 -26.69 -9.62 20.90
CA ARG A 133 -26.74 -8.24 21.41
C ARG A 133 -26.27 -8.11 22.86
N ILE A 134 -26.49 -9.13 23.71
CA ILE A 134 -25.96 -9.15 25.08
C ILE A 134 -24.43 -9.22 25.09
N HIS A 135 -23.85 -10.08 24.25
CA HIS A 135 -22.40 -10.17 24.11
C HIS A 135 -21.80 -8.85 23.62
N GLU A 136 -22.48 -8.19 22.68
CA GLU A 136 -22.09 -6.89 22.12
C GLU A 136 -22.38 -5.69 23.04
N ARG A 137 -23.03 -5.93 24.19
CA ARG A 137 -23.48 -4.90 25.16
C ARG A 137 -24.53 -3.93 24.61
N ASP A 138 -25.27 -4.35 23.59
CA ASP A 138 -26.39 -3.62 22.99
C ASP A 138 -27.74 -3.97 23.63
N LEU A 139 -27.76 -5.01 24.47
CA LEU A 139 -28.92 -5.41 25.26
C LEU A 139 -28.46 -5.91 26.64
N GLU A 140 -29.14 -5.53 27.71
CA GLU A 140 -28.85 -6.06 29.04
C GLU A 140 -29.37 -7.49 29.20
N SER A 141 -28.65 -8.34 29.92
CA SER A 141 -29.04 -9.75 30.12
C SER A 141 -30.38 -9.93 30.84
N GLY A 142 -30.84 -8.92 31.58
CA GLY A 142 -32.15 -8.91 32.24
C GLY A 142 -33.35 -8.99 31.27
N TYR A 143 -33.17 -8.63 30.00
CA TYR A 143 -34.22 -8.72 28.99
C TYR A 143 -34.45 -10.15 28.47
N LEU A 144 -33.59 -11.11 28.81
CA LEU A 144 -33.84 -12.53 28.52
C LEU A 144 -35.13 -13.03 29.18
N ALA A 145 -35.53 -12.43 30.30
CA ALA A 145 -36.77 -12.76 30.99
C ALA A 145 -38.03 -12.31 30.23
N CYS A 146 -37.90 -11.48 29.18
CA CYS A 146 -38.98 -11.11 28.26
C CYS A 146 -39.08 -12.05 27.04
N LEU A 147 -38.26 -13.10 26.96
CA LEU A 147 -38.31 -14.08 25.88
C LEU A 147 -39.16 -15.29 26.30
N PRO A 148 -39.87 -15.93 25.37
CA PRO A 148 -40.63 -17.14 25.69
C PRO A 148 -39.70 -18.25 26.23
N ASP A 149 -40.13 -19.04 27.21
CA ASP A 149 -39.34 -20.16 27.75
C ASP A 149 -39.18 -21.29 26.72
N SER A 150 -38.01 -21.94 26.73
CA SER A 150 -37.70 -23.08 25.84
C SER A 150 -38.00 -24.44 26.48
N SER A 151 -38.08 -24.47 27.82
CA SER A 151 -38.27 -25.67 28.62
C SER A 151 -39.47 -25.45 29.52
N GLY A 152 -40.45 -26.36 29.46
CA GLY A 152 -41.65 -26.32 30.30
C GLY A 152 -41.39 -26.51 31.79
N GLN A 153 -40.61 -25.61 32.40
CA GLN A 153 -40.52 -25.46 33.85
C GLN A 153 -41.57 -24.44 34.31
N PRO A 154 -42.45 -24.81 35.25
CA PRO A 154 -43.55 -23.96 35.66
C PRO A 154 -43.08 -23.01 36.77
N GLN A 155 -42.55 -21.83 36.42
CA GLN A 155 -42.49 -20.65 37.33
C GLN A 155 -42.01 -19.32 36.70
N SER A 156 -42.26 -19.06 35.41
CA SER A 156 -42.00 -17.73 34.85
C SER A 156 -43.22 -16.79 35.03
N PRO A 157 -43.03 -15.52 35.41
CA PRO A 157 -44.12 -14.53 35.49
C PRO A 157 -44.84 -14.42 34.13
N ALA A 158 -46.15 -14.17 34.17
CA ALA A 158 -46.97 -14.15 32.96
C ALA A 158 -46.50 -13.04 32.00
N LEU A 159 -45.87 -13.43 30.88
CA LEU A 159 -45.53 -12.50 29.81
C LEU A 159 -46.80 -11.96 29.16
N THR A 160 -46.82 -10.65 28.93
CA THR A 160 -47.87 -9.98 28.16
C THR A 160 -47.35 -9.64 26.77
N TYR A 161 -48.17 -9.92 25.75
CA TYR A 161 -47.87 -9.64 24.36
C TYR A 161 -48.86 -8.62 23.82
N ALA A 162 -48.35 -7.58 23.18
CA ALA A 162 -49.18 -6.56 22.54
C ALA A 162 -48.68 -6.22 21.13
N SER A 163 -49.60 -5.95 20.21
CA SER A 163 -49.33 -5.31 18.93
C SER A 163 -49.23 -3.81 19.13
N LEU A 164 -48.46 -3.14 18.27
CA LEU A 164 -48.32 -1.69 18.27
C LEU A 164 -49.17 -1.08 17.15
N HIS A 165 -49.98 -0.09 17.52
CA HIS A 165 -50.81 0.67 16.59
C HIS A 165 -50.38 2.14 16.60
N VAL A 166 -50.42 2.77 15.42
CA VAL A 166 -50.16 4.20 15.24
C VAL A 166 -51.41 4.89 14.73
N GLN A 167 -51.73 6.04 15.31
CA GLN A 167 -52.80 6.91 14.86
C GLN A 167 -52.29 7.76 13.69
N LEU A 168 -52.92 7.62 12.53
CA LEU A 168 -52.59 8.42 11.34
C LEU A 168 -53.64 9.50 11.05
N HIS A 169 -54.89 9.28 11.48
CA HIS A 169 -56.01 10.21 11.38
C HIS A 169 -56.86 10.15 12.67
N ASP A 170 -57.72 11.16 12.90
CA ASP A 170 -58.52 11.31 14.13
C ASP A 170 -59.35 10.05 14.51
N ASP A 171 -59.76 9.25 13.52
CA ASP A 171 -60.59 8.04 13.73
C ASP A 171 -59.91 6.73 13.28
N GLU A 172 -58.63 6.74 12.88
CA GLU A 172 -57.96 5.58 12.27
C GLU A 172 -56.65 5.20 12.97
N HIS A 173 -56.65 4.01 13.58
CA HIS A 173 -55.48 3.39 14.20
C HIS A 173 -55.01 2.19 13.37
N VAL A 174 -53.81 2.30 12.81
CA VAL A 174 -53.24 1.27 11.93
C VAL A 174 -52.27 0.40 12.71
N GLU A 175 -52.40 -0.91 12.59
CA GLU A 175 -51.47 -1.87 13.21
C GLU A 175 -50.15 -1.90 12.45
N MET A 176 -49.03 -1.81 13.17
CA MET A 176 -47.69 -2.01 12.59
C MET A 176 -47.44 -3.52 12.40
N ALA A 177 -47.43 -3.98 11.16
CA ALA A 177 -47.41 -5.40 10.83
C ALA A 177 -46.15 -6.09 11.37
N GLY A 178 -46.35 -7.20 12.10
CA GLY A 178 -45.27 -8.01 12.65
C GLY A 178 -44.58 -7.44 13.90
N VAL A 179 -44.97 -6.26 14.38
CA VAL A 179 -44.40 -5.65 15.58
C VAL A 179 -45.02 -6.26 16.84
N LEU A 180 -44.16 -6.65 17.80
CA LEU A 180 -44.60 -7.18 19.09
C LEU A 180 -43.89 -6.46 20.24
N ALA A 181 -44.66 -6.01 21.22
CA ALA A 181 -44.16 -5.60 22.53
C ALA A 181 -44.37 -6.76 23.52
N ILE A 182 -43.28 -7.27 24.09
CA ILE A 182 -43.29 -8.38 25.05
C ILE A 182 -42.87 -7.85 26.41
N SER A 183 -43.79 -7.84 27.38
CA SER A 183 -43.51 -7.28 28.71
C SER A 183 -43.56 -8.31 29.82
N GLN A 184 -42.55 -8.27 30.68
CA GLN A 184 -42.53 -8.96 31.96
C GLN A 184 -43.11 -8.00 33.00
N GLU A 185 -44.38 -8.19 33.36
CA GLU A 185 -45.13 -7.24 34.20
C GLU A 185 -45.05 -5.80 33.66
N GLN A 186 -44.90 -4.79 34.54
CA GLN A 186 -44.76 -3.37 34.15
C GLN A 186 -43.29 -2.88 34.11
N GLU A 187 -42.31 -3.75 34.36
CA GLU A 187 -40.91 -3.35 34.64
C GLU A 187 -39.90 -3.58 33.50
N ARG A 188 -40.21 -4.43 32.51
CA ARG A 188 -39.33 -4.66 31.34
C ARG A 188 -40.17 -4.95 30.12
N THR A 189 -39.87 -4.26 29.03
CA THR A 189 -40.51 -4.48 27.74
C THR A 189 -39.48 -4.66 26.64
N LEU A 190 -39.58 -5.75 25.90
CA LEU A 190 -38.81 -6.00 24.69
C LEU A 190 -39.69 -5.66 23.48
N LEU A 191 -39.25 -4.72 22.66
CA LEU A 191 -39.88 -4.42 21.37
C LEU A 191 -39.18 -5.22 20.27
N MET A 192 -39.95 -6.03 19.56
CA MET A 192 -39.53 -6.74 18.36
C MET A 192 -40.04 -5.98 17.14
N LEU A 193 -39.11 -5.51 16.30
CA LEU A 193 -39.40 -4.85 15.05
C LEU A 193 -38.93 -5.73 13.88
N PRO A 194 -39.81 -6.15 12.96
CA PRO A 194 -39.42 -6.89 11.77
C PRO A 194 -38.30 -6.18 11.00
N GLY A 195 -37.25 -6.92 10.66
CA GLY A 195 -36.07 -6.39 9.97
C GLY A 195 -35.10 -5.56 10.81
N LEU A 196 -35.56 -4.87 11.85
CA LEU A 196 -34.70 -4.03 12.70
C LEU A 196 -34.18 -4.76 13.95
N GLY A 197 -34.87 -5.83 14.35
CA GLY A 197 -34.50 -6.67 15.48
C GLY A 197 -35.12 -6.25 16.80
N ILE A 198 -34.43 -6.54 17.91
CA ILE A 198 -34.97 -6.35 19.26
C ILE A 198 -34.37 -5.17 20.03
N ILE A 199 -35.20 -4.49 20.81
CA ILE A 199 -34.80 -3.35 21.64
C ILE A 199 -35.45 -3.46 23.02
N GLY A 200 -34.64 -3.35 24.07
CA GLY A 200 -35.09 -3.41 25.46
C GLY A 200 -35.43 -2.04 26.03
N PHE A 201 -36.55 -1.96 26.75
CA PHE A 201 -37.01 -0.77 27.45
C PHE A 201 -37.37 -1.07 28.90
N ALA A 202 -37.05 -0.13 29.79
CA ALA A 202 -37.36 -0.25 31.21
C ALA A 202 -38.87 -0.16 31.51
N THR A 203 -39.70 0.44 30.64
CA THR A 203 -41.16 0.43 30.79
C THR A 203 -41.84 0.55 29.43
N GLN A 204 -43.12 0.14 29.35
CA GLN A 204 -43.95 0.38 28.16
C GLN A 204 -44.08 1.87 27.82
N ALA A 205 -44.20 2.73 28.83
CA ALA A 205 -44.29 4.18 28.63
C ALA A 205 -43.01 4.76 27.99
N LEU A 206 -41.83 4.29 28.42
CA LEU A 206 -40.56 4.71 27.84
C LEU A 206 -40.41 4.22 26.40
N MET A 207 -40.87 3.00 26.12
CA MET A 207 -40.91 2.44 24.77
C MET A 207 -41.78 3.28 23.84
N LEU A 208 -43.04 3.59 24.21
CA LEU A 208 -43.94 4.41 23.41
C LEU A 208 -43.37 5.82 23.17
N ALA A 209 -42.84 6.48 24.21
CA ALA A 209 -42.21 7.79 24.06
C ALA A 209 -40.98 7.75 23.12
N THR A 210 -40.21 6.66 23.15
CA THR A 210 -39.04 6.50 22.29
C THR A 210 -39.43 6.21 20.84
N VAL A 211 -40.44 5.36 20.61
CA VAL A 211 -40.94 5.07 19.27
C VAL A 211 -41.56 6.33 18.64
N ALA A 212 -42.32 7.12 19.40
CA ALA A 212 -42.84 8.41 18.92
C ALA A 212 -41.70 9.35 18.49
N ARG A 213 -40.61 9.40 19.26
CA ARG A 213 -39.41 10.17 18.88
C ARG A 213 -38.76 9.63 17.61
N TRP A 214 -38.70 8.31 17.43
CA TRP A 214 -38.16 7.72 16.20
C TRP A 214 -39.02 7.99 14.98
N LEU A 215 -40.35 7.98 15.11
CA LEU A 215 -41.28 8.37 14.05
C LEU A 215 -41.12 9.84 13.63
N ASN A 216 -40.65 10.69 14.54
CA ASN A 216 -40.32 12.10 14.24
C ASN A 216 -38.88 12.32 13.78
N THR A 217 -38.08 11.27 13.67
CA THR A 217 -36.68 11.36 13.22
C THR A 217 -36.64 10.93 11.76
N PRO A 218 -36.38 11.82 10.79
CA PRO A 218 -36.51 11.51 9.36
C PRO A 218 -35.75 10.26 8.92
N THR A 219 -34.57 10.01 9.50
CA THR A 219 -33.72 8.85 9.17
C THR A 219 -34.21 7.51 9.73
N LEU A 220 -35.08 7.51 10.75
CA LEU A 220 -35.62 6.30 11.40
C LEU A 220 -37.09 6.06 11.04
N GLN A 221 -37.77 7.11 10.59
CA GLN A 221 -39.18 7.11 10.25
C GLN A 221 -39.49 6.08 9.15
N ASP A 222 -38.76 6.09 8.04
CA ASP A 222 -38.99 5.18 6.90
C ASP A 222 -38.92 3.70 7.31
N ALA A 223 -37.95 3.34 8.17
CA ALA A 223 -37.76 1.97 8.60
C ALA A 223 -38.91 1.47 9.50
N LEU A 224 -39.48 2.37 10.32
CA LEU A 224 -40.64 2.07 11.16
C LEU A 224 -41.94 2.04 10.33
N LEU A 225 -42.14 3.01 9.45
CA LEU A 225 -43.31 3.08 8.58
C LEU A 225 -43.35 1.95 7.55
N ASN A 226 -42.20 1.34 7.21
CA ASN A 226 -42.15 0.14 6.36
C ASN A 226 -42.98 -1.03 6.93
N THR A 227 -43.32 -1.03 8.23
CA THR A 227 -44.21 -2.04 8.83
C THR A 227 -45.71 -1.76 8.60
N LEU A 228 -46.08 -0.58 8.12
CA LEU A 228 -47.45 -0.24 7.72
C LEU A 228 -47.72 -0.66 6.28
N GLU A 229 -48.97 -0.90 5.91
CA GLU A 229 -49.36 -1.15 4.51
C GLU A 229 -49.01 0.05 3.61
N GLN A 230 -48.65 -0.21 2.35
CA GLN A 230 -48.15 0.79 1.41
C GLN A 230 -49.18 1.92 1.16
N ASP A 231 -50.48 1.62 1.21
CA ASP A 231 -51.60 2.55 1.12
C ASP A 231 -51.53 3.67 2.17
N HIS A 232 -50.99 3.36 3.36
CA HIS A 232 -50.80 4.34 4.43
C HIS A 232 -49.46 5.07 4.31
N GLN A 233 -48.45 4.46 3.69
CA GLN A 233 -47.13 5.08 3.51
C GLN A 233 -47.13 6.14 2.41
N ASP A 234 -47.79 5.88 1.28
CA ASP A 234 -47.77 6.78 0.11
C ASP A 234 -48.31 8.19 0.42
N PRO A 235 -49.41 8.38 1.18
CA PRO A 235 -49.87 9.71 1.59
C PRO A 235 -48.87 10.42 2.50
N LEU A 236 -48.25 9.71 3.46
CA LEU A 236 -47.25 10.27 4.37
C LEU A 236 -46.01 10.74 3.60
N PHE A 237 -45.59 9.96 2.60
CA PHE A 237 -44.50 10.30 1.70
C PHE A 237 -44.84 11.50 0.79
N THR A 238 -46.11 11.63 0.37
CA THR A 238 -46.56 12.79 -0.41
C THR A 238 -46.51 14.06 0.43
N ILE A 239 -46.98 14.00 1.70
CA ILE A 239 -46.92 15.12 2.66
C ILE A 239 -45.47 15.56 2.91
N SER A 240 -44.51 14.64 2.98
CA SER A 240 -43.10 14.99 3.22
C SER A 240 -42.39 15.60 1.99
N GLN A 241 -42.94 15.46 0.79
CA GLN A 241 -42.41 16.06 -0.44
C GLN A 241 -43.01 17.44 -0.77
N GLU A 242 -44.21 17.74 -0.31
CA GLU A 242 -44.85 19.04 -0.55
C GLU A 242 -44.38 20.08 0.47
N ALA A 243 -43.73 21.15 -0.02
CA ALA A 243 -43.18 22.21 0.84
C ALA A 243 -44.23 22.96 1.69
N ASP A 244 -45.50 22.88 1.31
CA ASP A 244 -46.62 23.57 1.97
C ASP A 244 -47.41 22.66 2.94
N LEU A 245 -47.10 21.35 2.99
CA LEU A 245 -47.69 20.40 3.93
C LEU A 245 -46.64 20.02 4.99
N TYR A 246 -47.09 19.79 6.22
CA TYR A 246 -46.23 19.29 7.29
C TYR A 246 -46.99 18.25 8.10
N LEU A 247 -46.29 17.16 8.43
CA LEU A 247 -46.80 16.17 9.35
C LEU A 247 -46.73 16.74 10.78
N GLU A 248 -47.81 16.64 11.54
CA GLU A 248 -47.74 16.91 12.98
C GLU A 248 -46.82 15.88 13.66
N PRO A 249 -46.00 16.30 14.63
CA PRO A 249 -45.08 15.37 15.27
C PRO A 249 -45.83 14.35 16.11
N PHE A 250 -45.53 13.06 15.89
CA PHE A 250 -46.07 11.95 16.66
C PHE A 250 -45.73 12.10 18.14
N THR A 251 -46.70 11.88 19.00
CA THR A 251 -46.58 11.83 20.44
C THR A 251 -46.80 10.41 20.94
N ALA A 252 -46.49 10.17 22.22
CA ALA A 252 -46.79 8.87 22.83
C ALA A 252 -48.30 8.56 22.88
N ALA A 253 -49.18 9.57 22.77
CA ALA A 253 -50.63 9.37 22.75
C ALA A 253 -51.12 8.79 21.42
N ASP A 254 -50.38 9.03 20.34
CA ASP A 254 -50.68 8.54 18.99
C ASP A 254 -50.24 7.07 18.81
N LEU A 255 -49.65 6.47 19.85
CA LEU A 255 -49.22 5.07 19.86
C LEU A 255 -50.02 4.28 20.89
N GLN A 256 -50.62 3.17 20.45
CA GLN A 256 -51.44 2.32 21.31
C GLN A 256 -50.98 0.87 21.28
N LEU A 257 -50.94 0.24 22.46
CA LEU A 257 -50.68 -1.19 22.60
C LEU A 257 -52.00 -1.95 22.71
N GLN A 258 -52.23 -2.93 21.84
CA GLN A 258 -53.40 -3.79 21.89
C GLN A 258 -52.99 -5.22 22.26
N ALA A 259 -53.68 -5.83 23.23
CA ALA A 259 -53.33 -7.16 23.73
C ALA A 259 -53.55 -8.25 22.66
N VAL A 260 -52.52 -9.06 22.41
CA VAL A 260 -52.59 -10.20 21.49
C VAL A 260 -53.09 -11.42 22.25
N THR A 261 -54.31 -11.87 21.91
CA THR A 261 -54.99 -13.00 22.58
C THR A 261 -54.78 -14.34 21.86
N THR A 262 -54.24 -14.30 20.65
CA THR A 262 -53.85 -15.47 19.83
C THR A 262 -52.38 -15.83 20.08
N ALA A 263 -51.86 -16.87 19.42
CA ALA A 263 -50.44 -17.19 19.48
C ALA A 263 -49.61 -16.01 18.92
N PRO A 264 -48.76 -15.33 19.71
CA PRO A 264 -48.25 -14.00 19.36
C PRO A 264 -47.35 -13.97 18.12
N PHE A 265 -46.51 -14.99 17.94
CA PHE A 265 -45.63 -15.09 16.76
C PHE A 265 -46.40 -15.51 15.49
N MET A 266 -47.49 -16.28 15.64
CA MET A 266 -48.42 -16.54 14.53
C MET A 266 -49.12 -15.25 14.13
N HIS A 267 -49.61 -14.47 15.11
CA HIS A 267 -50.24 -13.17 14.88
C HIS A 267 -49.30 -12.23 14.12
N ALA A 268 -48.05 -12.08 14.59
CA ALA A 268 -47.06 -11.24 13.92
C ALA A 268 -46.78 -11.68 12.48
N LEU A 269 -46.62 -12.98 12.23
CA LEU A 269 -46.40 -13.49 10.87
C LEU A 269 -47.62 -13.25 9.98
N ASP A 270 -48.83 -13.53 10.48
CA ASP A 270 -50.06 -13.35 9.74
C ASP A 270 -50.28 -11.89 9.34
N ARG A 271 -49.91 -10.94 10.21
CA ARG A 271 -49.95 -9.51 9.87
C ARG A 271 -48.95 -9.14 8.77
N LEU A 272 -47.75 -9.70 8.78
CA LEU A 272 -46.78 -9.48 7.69
C LEU A 272 -47.27 -10.08 6.37
N LEU A 273 -47.88 -11.28 6.39
CA LEU A 273 -48.44 -11.89 5.18
C LEU A 273 -49.66 -11.12 4.64
N ASN A 274 -50.51 -10.59 5.53
CA ASN A 274 -51.61 -9.71 5.13
C ASN A 274 -51.10 -8.41 4.51
N LYS A 275 -50.06 -7.80 5.10
CA LYS A 275 -49.39 -6.65 4.50
C LYS A 275 -48.85 -6.98 3.10
N GLN A 276 -48.18 -8.12 2.92
CA GLN A 276 -47.69 -8.56 1.60
C GLN A 276 -48.83 -8.57 0.57
N ARG A 277 -49.95 -9.20 0.95
CA ARG A 277 -51.13 -9.34 0.10
C ARG A 277 -51.70 -7.97 -0.29
N ASN A 278 -51.83 -7.07 0.68
CA ASN A 278 -52.42 -5.75 0.48
C ASN A 278 -51.48 -4.85 -0.35
N ASP A 279 -50.17 -4.86 -0.08
CA ASP A 279 -49.19 -4.12 -0.86
C ASP A 279 -49.13 -4.59 -2.33
N ILE A 280 -49.27 -5.90 -2.59
CA ILE A 280 -49.33 -6.44 -3.96
C ILE A 280 -50.59 -5.94 -4.67
N ARG A 281 -51.74 -5.95 -3.99
CA ARG A 281 -53.00 -5.44 -4.57
C ARG A 281 -52.88 -3.96 -4.88
N HIS A 282 -52.39 -3.15 -3.94
CA HIS A 282 -52.17 -1.72 -4.13
C HIS A 282 -51.21 -1.43 -5.28
N ALA A 283 -50.07 -2.14 -5.35
CA ALA A 283 -49.12 -2.00 -6.46
C ALA A 283 -49.74 -2.35 -7.83
N CYS A 284 -50.69 -3.28 -7.87
CA CYS A 284 -51.46 -3.59 -9.08
C CYS A 284 -52.47 -2.49 -9.45
N GLU A 285 -53.10 -1.86 -8.45
CA GLU A 285 -54.20 -0.90 -8.63
C GLU A 285 -53.72 0.57 -8.79
N ARG A 286 -52.41 0.85 -8.64
CA ARG A 286 -51.81 2.19 -8.79
C ARG A 286 -52.06 2.82 -10.18
N PRO A 287 -52.81 3.93 -10.27
CA PRO A 287 -53.20 4.54 -11.55
C PRO A 287 -52.12 5.42 -12.18
N ASP A 288 -51.11 5.84 -11.42
CA ASP A 288 -50.06 6.80 -11.80
C ASP A 288 -48.85 6.16 -12.52
N ILE A 289 -48.75 4.84 -12.54
CA ILE A 289 -47.63 4.11 -13.14
C ILE A 289 -48.05 3.53 -14.49
N GLU A 290 -47.81 4.24 -15.60
CA GLU A 290 -48.13 3.73 -16.95
C GLU A 290 -47.04 2.83 -17.53
N ASP A 291 -45.78 2.97 -17.07
CA ASP A 291 -44.65 2.18 -17.56
C ASP A 291 -44.70 0.73 -17.05
N ARG A 292 -44.59 -0.21 -17.99
CA ARG A 292 -44.75 -1.65 -17.71
C ARG A 292 -43.63 -2.21 -16.85
N GLU A 293 -42.38 -1.76 -17.05
CA GLU A 293 -41.24 -2.23 -16.27
C GLU A 293 -41.22 -1.60 -14.88
N ALA A 294 -41.58 -0.32 -14.75
CA ALA A 294 -41.78 0.33 -13.46
C ALA A 294 -42.87 -0.39 -12.63
N ARG A 295 -44.00 -0.74 -13.27
CA ARG A 295 -45.08 -1.49 -12.61
C ARG A 295 -44.65 -2.89 -12.19
N ARG A 296 -43.90 -3.61 -13.04
CA ARG A 296 -43.28 -4.90 -12.66
C ARG A 296 -42.38 -4.74 -11.43
N GLY A 297 -41.53 -3.72 -11.42
CA GLY A 297 -40.62 -3.42 -10.31
C GLY A 297 -41.35 -3.13 -9.00
N LEU A 298 -42.47 -2.41 -9.04
CA LEU A 298 -43.30 -2.13 -7.85
C LEU A 298 -43.98 -3.38 -7.31
N ILE A 299 -44.60 -4.18 -8.17
CA ILE A 299 -45.22 -5.45 -7.76
C ILE A 299 -44.17 -6.38 -7.16
N GLN A 300 -42.99 -6.49 -7.79
CA GLN A 300 -41.90 -7.29 -7.25
C GLN A 300 -41.41 -6.76 -5.90
N LYS A 301 -41.32 -5.44 -5.71
CA LYS A 301 -40.96 -4.83 -4.42
C LYS A 301 -41.97 -5.19 -3.31
N ALA A 302 -43.26 -5.18 -3.63
CA ALA A 302 -44.32 -5.58 -2.70
C ALA A 302 -44.25 -7.08 -2.36
N ILE A 303 -43.95 -7.95 -3.34
CA ILE A 303 -43.70 -9.38 -3.13
C ILE A 303 -42.48 -9.59 -2.22
N ASP A 304 -41.36 -8.91 -2.50
CA ASP A 304 -40.10 -9.13 -1.77
C ASP A 304 -40.19 -8.75 -0.28
N MET A 305 -41.06 -7.79 0.09
CA MET A 305 -41.16 -7.17 1.44
C MET A 305 -39.77 -6.95 2.06
N ARG A 306 -38.87 -6.32 1.30
CA ARG A 306 -37.43 -6.33 1.58
C ARG A 306 -37.12 -6.02 3.04
N GLY A 307 -36.47 -6.98 3.69
CA GLY A 307 -35.96 -6.86 5.04
C GLY A 307 -36.95 -7.19 6.15
N LEU A 308 -38.26 -7.36 5.89
CA LEU A 308 -39.25 -7.64 6.94
C LEU A 308 -39.37 -9.14 7.29
N LEU A 309 -39.01 -10.03 6.36
CA LEU A 309 -39.04 -11.47 6.55
C LEU A 309 -37.65 -12.02 6.89
N GLY A 310 -37.42 -12.35 8.16
CA GLY A 310 -36.19 -12.98 8.63
C GLY A 310 -35.10 -12.03 9.11
N PRO A 311 -33.89 -12.55 9.43
CA PRO A 311 -32.84 -11.79 10.10
C PRO A 311 -31.93 -10.98 9.18
N SER A 312 -32.12 -11.02 7.85
CA SER A 312 -31.20 -10.45 6.86
C SER A 312 -30.86 -8.98 7.11
N TYR A 313 -31.90 -8.13 7.20
CA TYR A 313 -31.72 -6.69 7.37
C TYR A 313 -31.15 -6.32 8.76
N MET A 314 -31.53 -7.08 9.80
CA MET A 314 -31.00 -6.91 11.15
C MET A 314 -29.50 -7.22 11.20
N LEU A 315 -29.06 -8.30 10.54
CA LEU A 315 -27.65 -8.67 10.43
C LEU A 315 -26.86 -7.62 9.64
N GLU A 316 -27.43 -7.04 8.58
CA GLU A 316 -26.83 -5.93 7.84
C GLU A 316 -26.63 -4.69 8.72
N LEU A 317 -27.65 -4.29 9.48
CA LEU A 317 -27.58 -3.18 10.42
C LEU A 317 -26.55 -3.41 11.52
N ARG A 318 -26.47 -4.64 12.05
CA ARG A 318 -25.43 -5.04 13.00
C ARG A 318 -24.03 -4.88 12.41
N GLU A 319 -23.79 -5.38 11.20
CA GLU A 319 -22.48 -5.25 10.54
C GLU A 319 -22.09 -3.80 10.29
N LEU A 320 -23.05 -2.96 9.87
CA LEU A 320 -22.82 -1.51 9.74
C LEU A 320 -22.44 -0.86 11.07
N THR A 321 -23.13 -1.22 12.15
CA THR A 321 -22.87 -0.70 13.50
C THR A 321 -21.51 -1.16 14.02
N ASN A 322 -21.15 -2.42 13.83
CA ASN A 322 -19.85 -2.96 14.23
C ASN A 322 -18.70 -2.31 13.44
N ARG A 323 -18.85 -2.09 12.14
CA ARG A 323 -17.88 -1.33 11.34
C ARG A 323 -17.72 0.09 11.88
N GLN A 324 -18.83 0.78 12.18
CA GLN A 324 -18.77 2.14 12.73
C GLN A 324 -18.03 2.19 14.08
N ARG A 325 -18.28 1.24 14.98
CA ARG A 325 -17.54 1.13 16.26
C ARG A 325 -16.05 0.89 16.04
N GLN A 326 -15.71 0.01 15.10
CA GLN A 326 -14.32 -0.29 14.76
C GLN A 326 -13.62 0.94 14.18
N TYR A 327 -14.25 1.63 13.23
CA TYR A 327 -13.75 2.91 12.71
C TYR A 327 -13.53 3.95 13.81
N HIS A 328 -14.49 4.09 14.74
CA HIS A 328 -14.34 5.03 15.85
C HIS A 328 -13.22 4.63 16.82
N ARG A 329 -12.99 3.32 17.03
CA ARG A 329 -11.89 2.82 17.87
C ARG A 329 -10.53 3.11 17.24
N ASP A 330 -10.43 2.89 15.92
CA ASP A 330 -9.20 3.02 15.14
C ASP A 330 -8.88 4.49 14.79
N MET A 331 -9.81 5.41 15.06
CA MET A 331 -9.64 6.85 14.86
C MET A 331 -8.53 7.43 15.78
N PRO A 332 -7.69 8.36 15.29
CA PRO A 332 -6.73 9.07 16.13
C PRO A 332 -7.41 9.86 17.26
N ASP A 333 -6.79 9.88 18.44
CA ASP A 333 -7.39 10.49 19.63
C ASP A 333 -7.68 11.99 19.47
N TRP A 334 -6.82 12.73 18.77
CA TRP A 334 -7.02 14.14 18.48
C TRP A 334 -8.30 14.40 17.66
N LEU A 335 -8.73 13.45 16.82
CA LEU A 335 -9.96 13.57 16.04
C LEU A 335 -11.20 13.19 16.87
N LYS A 336 -11.05 12.29 17.85
CA LYS A 336 -12.12 11.92 18.81
C LYS A 336 -12.49 13.07 19.75
N ILE A 337 -11.51 13.88 20.13
CA ILE A 337 -11.69 14.98 21.10
C ILE A 337 -11.90 16.35 20.44
N ALA A 338 -11.77 16.44 19.12
CA ALA A 338 -11.95 17.69 18.38
C ALA A 338 -13.40 18.19 18.47
N SER A 339 -13.57 19.51 18.50
CA SER A 339 -14.90 20.12 18.43
C SER A 339 -15.52 19.90 17.05
N GLU A 340 -16.85 19.84 16.98
CA GLU A 340 -17.56 19.71 15.70
C GLU A 340 -17.22 20.86 14.74
N ALA A 341 -17.04 22.08 15.26
CA ALA A 341 -16.65 23.25 14.47
C ALA A 341 -15.23 23.13 13.90
N ASP A 342 -14.26 22.61 14.67
CA ASP A 342 -12.90 22.37 14.17
C ASP A 342 -12.89 21.27 13.11
N LEU A 343 -13.69 20.22 13.27
CA LEU A 343 -13.85 19.14 12.29
C LEU A 343 -14.48 19.64 10.99
N GLN A 344 -15.53 20.47 11.05
CA GLN A 344 -16.13 21.10 9.87
C GLN A 344 -15.14 22.00 9.13
N THR A 345 -14.39 22.84 9.86
CA THR A 345 -13.37 23.71 9.27
C THR A 345 -12.26 22.88 8.61
N TYR A 346 -11.86 21.78 9.24
CA TYR A 346 -10.87 20.88 8.68
C TYR A 346 -11.38 20.20 7.40
N ALA A 347 -12.64 19.72 7.39
CA ALA A 347 -13.29 19.16 6.22
C ALA A 347 -13.29 20.14 5.03
N ASP A 348 -13.59 21.41 5.30
CA ASP A 348 -13.57 22.46 4.27
C ASP A 348 -12.17 22.69 3.69
N HIS A 349 -11.13 22.63 4.52
CA HIS A 349 -9.74 22.73 4.05
C HIS A 349 -9.34 21.54 3.17
N LEU A 350 -9.74 20.32 3.55
CA LEU A 350 -9.50 19.11 2.75
C LEU A 350 -10.22 19.18 1.40
N ARG A 351 -11.50 19.57 1.38
CA ARG A 351 -12.26 19.73 0.13
C ARG A 351 -11.58 20.70 -0.83
N ARG A 352 -11.11 21.86 -0.33
CA ARG A 352 -10.38 22.84 -1.16
C ARG A 352 -9.05 22.30 -1.68
N TYR A 353 -8.37 21.47 -0.89
CA TYR A 353 -7.17 20.79 -1.33
C TYR A 353 -7.48 19.78 -2.44
N ASP A 354 -8.53 18.97 -2.28
CA ASP A 354 -8.95 17.98 -3.27
C ASP A 354 -9.40 18.64 -4.58
N ASP A 355 -10.17 19.73 -4.51
CA ASP A 355 -10.58 20.53 -5.68
C ASP A 355 -9.36 21.08 -6.43
N ALA A 356 -8.38 21.63 -5.70
CA ALA A 356 -7.14 22.15 -6.30
C ALA A 356 -6.28 21.03 -6.90
N HIS A 357 -6.24 19.87 -6.26
CA HIS A 357 -5.51 18.70 -6.73
C HIS A 357 -6.13 18.13 -8.01
N ALA A 358 -7.46 17.99 -8.05
CA ALA A 358 -8.20 17.55 -9.22
C ALA A 358 -8.04 18.54 -10.40
N ALA A 359 -8.09 19.85 -10.13
CA ALA A 359 -7.82 20.88 -11.13
C ALA A 359 -6.39 20.78 -11.69
N MET A 360 -5.38 20.58 -10.83
CA MET A 360 -3.99 20.41 -11.25
C MET A 360 -3.83 19.17 -12.14
N LEU A 361 -4.35 18.02 -11.73
CA LEU A 361 -4.32 16.78 -12.51
C LEU A 361 -5.01 16.95 -13.86
N SER A 362 -6.15 17.64 -13.89
CA SER A 362 -6.88 17.91 -15.13
C SER A 362 -6.08 18.78 -16.11
N VAL A 363 -5.26 19.71 -15.61
CA VAL A 363 -4.45 20.62 -16.44
C VAL A 363 -3.15 19.99 -16.89
N LEU A 364 -2.47 19.23 -16.02
CA LEU A 364 -1.29 18.46 -16.43
C LEU A 364 -1.68 17.37 -17.43
N GLY A 365 -2.84 16.74 -17.24
CA GLY A 365 -3.30 15.63 -18.07
C GLY A 365 -2.22 14.56 -18.20
N SER A 366 -1.83 14.26 -19.44
CA SER A 366 -0.77 13.30 -19.75
C SER A 366 0.62 13.69 -19.23
N ALA A 367 0.86 14.93 -18.81
CA ALA A 367 2.18 15.38 -18.33
C ALA A 367 2.48 14.97 -16.88
N ALA A 368 1.47 14.49 -16.15
CA ALA A 368 1.62 14.12 -14.74
C ALA A 368 2.52 12.89 -14.55
N SER A 369 2.54 11.94 -15.49
CA SER A 369 3.44 10.78 -15.43
C SER A 369 3.74 10.20 -16.82
N PRO A 370 4.89 9.50 -16.98
CA PRO A 370 5.24 8.83 -18.23
C PRO A 370 4.26 7.72 -18.62
N GLU A 371 3.66 7.03 -17.64
CA GLU A 371 2.64 6.01 -17.87
C GLU A 371 1.33 6.63 -18.37
N GLN A 372 0.88 7.74 -17.78
CA GLN A 372 -0.32 8.46 -18.24
C GLN A 372 -0.11 9.07 -19.62
N PHE A 373 1.11 9.57 -19.87
CA PHE A 373 1.54 10.01 -21.20
C PHE A 373 1.43 8.88 -22.22
N ALA A 374 2.09 7.75 -21.95
CA ALA A 374 2.05 6.61 -22.84
C ALA A 374 0.62 6.08 -23.03
N GLU A 375 -0.15 5.94 -21.96
CA GLU A 375 -1.54 5.47 -22.03
C GLU A 375 -2.42 6.38 -22.90
N THR A 376 -2.36 7.69 -22.71
CA THR A 376 -3.17 8.65 -23.48
C THR A 376 -2.81 8.62 -24.96
N HIS A 377 -1.52 8.61 -25.28
CA HIS A 377 -1.04 8.58 -26.66
C HIS A 377 -1.35 7.25 -27.35
N LEU A 378 -1.15 6.11 -26.66
CA LEU A 378 -1.49 4.78 -27.17
C LEU A 378 -2.99 4.61 -27.38
N ARG A 379 -3.81 5.00 -26.41
CA ARG A 379 -5.29 4.90 -26.51
C ARG A 379 -5.80 5.72 -27.69
N THR A 380 -5.30 6.95 -27.84
CA THR A 380 -5.64 7.81 -28.98
C THR A 380 -5.24 7.16 -30.31
N ARG A 381 -4.03 6.60 -30.39
CA ARG A 381 -3.54 5.99 -31.62
C ARG A 381 -4.29 4.70 -31.96
N LEU A 382 -4.57 3.84 -30.98
CA LEU A 382 -5.38 2.63 -31.16
C LEU A 382 -6.80 2.97 -31.62
N ALA A 383 -7.43 3.99 -31.04
CA ALA A 383 -8.76 4.43 -31.46
C ALA A 383 -8.77 4.95 -32.91
N ASN A 384 -7.74 5.70 -33.30
CA ASN A 384 -7.63 6.24 -34.66
C ASN A 384 -7.32 5.15 -35.71
N ASP A 385 -6.43 4.22 -35.40
CA ASP A 385 -5.97 3.21 -36.36
C ASP A 385 -6.94 2.03 -36.45
N LEU A 386 -7.53 1.62 -35.33
CA LEU A 386 -8.34 0.40 -35.21
C LEU A 386 -9.84 0.67 -35.04
N GLY A 387 -10.24 1.91 -34.73
CA GLY A 387 -11.64 2.26 -34.48
C GLY A 387 -12.20 1.76 -33.14
N HIS A 388 -11.33 1.34 -32.22
CA HIS A 388 -11.72 0.78 -30.92
C HIS A 388 -11.12 1.57 -29.76
N ASP A 389 -11.96 1.86 -28.76
CA ASP A 389 -11.52 2.50 -27.52
C ASP A 389 -10.95 1.46 -26.55
N LEU A 390 -9.71 1.03 -26.82
CA LEU A 390 -9.01 0.03 -26.01
C LEU A 390 -8.18 0.70 -24.92
N HIS A 391 -8.28 0.19 -23.69
CA HIS A 391 -7.41 0.59 -22.58
C HIS A 391 -6.03 -0.07 -22.72
N PRO A 392 -4.94 0.70 -22.97
CA PRO A 392 -3.61 0.12 -23.19
C PRO A 392 -3.05 -0.68 -22.01
N ARG A 393 -3.42 -0.34 -20.77
CA ARG A 393 -2.99 -1.09 -19.57
C ARG A 393 -3.67 -2.46 -19.44
N ALA A 394 -4.85 -2.63 -20.04
CA ALA A 394 -5.56 -3.90 -20.05
C ALA A 394 -4.97 -4.90 -21.07
N LEU A 395 -4.08 -4.43 -21.96
CA LEU A 395 -3.39 -5.26 -22.94
C LEU A 395 -2.08 -5.77 -22.34
N THR A 396 -1.97 -7.08 -22.21
CA THR A 396 -0.76 -7.78 -21.75
C THR A 396 -0.07 -8.40 -22.96
N ILE A 397 1.22 -8.08 -23.13
CA ILE A 397 2.10 -8.58 -24.18
C ILE A 397 3.10 -9.51 -23.52
N ALA A 398 3.00 -10.80 -23.83
CA ALA A 398 3.89 -11.83 -23.35
C ALA A 398 4.73 -12.36 -24.51
N THR A 399 6.01 -12.01 -24.57
CA THR A 399 6.94 -12.47 -25.61
C THR A 399 7.90 -13.50 -25.01
N ARG A 400 7.94 -14.70 -25.60
CA ARG A 400 8.98 -15.68 -25.27
C ARG A 400 10.27 -15.30 -26.00
N ARG A 401 11.37 -15.21 -25.26
CA ARG A 401 12.70 -14.86 -25.80
C ARG A 401 13.74 -15.88 -25.40
N THR A 402 14.81 -15.97 -26.18
CA THR A 402 15.93 -16.89 -25.92
C THR A 402 17.11 -16.15 -25.28
N LEU A 403 17.73 -16.76 -24.26
CA LEU A 403 18.95 -16.24 -23.64
C LEU A 403 20.15 -16.40 -24.60
N PRO A 404 20.99 -15.36 -24.79
CA PRO A 404 22.14 -15.45 -25.68
C PRO A 404 23.07 -16.62 -25.35
N SER A 405 23.60 -17.28 -26.37
CA SER A 405 24.56 -18.40 -26.25
C SER A 405 24.04 -19.62 -25.47
N THR A 406 22.72 -19.74 -25.29
CA THR A 406 22.06 -20.90 -24.67
C THR A 406 20.74 -21.22 -25.36
N ASP A 407 20.21 -22.42 -25.18
CA ASP A 407 18.88 -22.81 -25.68
C ASP A 407 17.73 -22.50 -24.70
N LYS A 408 18.03 -21.76 -23.62
CA LYS A 408 17.04 -21.48 -22.57
C LYS A 408 16.19 -20.28 -22.96
N THR A 409 14.89 -20.41 -22.74
CA THR A 409 13.92 -19.33 -22.99
C THR A 409 13.42 -18.71 -21.69
N TYR A 410 13.04 -17.44 -21.74
CA TYR A 410 12.37 -16.72 -20.67
C TYR A 410 11.15 -15.99 -21.23
N LEU A 411 10.17 -15.74 -20.37
CA LEU A 411 8.96 -15.01 -20.74
C LEU A 411 9.10 -13.55 -20.28
N MET A 412 8.97 -12.62 -21.22
CA MET A 412 8.88 -11.20 -20.94
C MET A 412 7.41 -10.79 -21.02
N THR A 413 6.83 -10.43 -19.88
CA THR A 413 5.41 -10.03 -19.79
C THR A 413 5.32 -8.55 -19.40
N ARG A 414 4.63 -7.75 -20.21
CA ARG A 414 4.47 -6.29 -20.03
C ARG A 414 3.08 -5.86 -20.45
N SER A 415 2.54 -4.83 -19.82
CA SER A 415 1.43 -4.07 -20.40
C SER A 415 1.87 -3.33 -21.67
N LEU A 416 0.92 -2.91 -22.52
CA LEU A 416 1.28 -2.12 -23.71
C LEU A 416 1.95 -0.79 -23.34
N VAL A 417 1.55 -0.19 -22.22
CA VAL A 417 2.15 1.03 -21.68
C VAL A 417 3.62 0.80 -21.32
N GLU A 418 3.92 -0.27 -20.58
CA GLU A 418 5.29 -0.61 -20.22
C GLU A 418 6.12 -0.97 -21.45
N LEU A 419 5.56 -1.69 -22.43
CA LEU A 419 6.29 -2.00 -23.66
C LEU A 419 6.63 -0.73 -24.46
N ALA A 420 5.73 0.25 -24.51
CA ALA A 420 5.97 1.52 -25.19
C ALA A 420 7.00 2.41 -24.48
N LEU A 421 7.10 2.35 -23.15
CA LEU A 421 8.09 3.10 -22.38
C LEU A 421 9.48 2.45 -22.38
N TYR A 422 9.55 1.13 -22.35
CA TYR A 422 10.85 0.43 -22.35
C TYR A 422 11.39 0.21 -23.76
N GLY A 423 10.51 0.04 -24.74
CA GLY A 423 10.84 -0.15 -26.14
C GLY A 423 11.06 -1.61 -26.53
N LEU A 424 11.34 -1.80 -27.82
CA LEU A 424 11.57 -3.08 -28.47
C LEU A 424 13.02 -3.57 -28.31
N HIS A 425 13.27 -4.83 -28.62
CA HIS A 425 14.61 -5.40 -28.78
C HIS A 425 15.12 -5.21 -30.23
N PRO A 426 16.42 -5.44 -30.50
CA PRO A 426 16.94 -5.44 -31.86
C PRO A 426 16.16 -6.40 -32.75
N ASP A 427 15.88 -5.95 -33.98
CA ASP A 427 15.24 -6.74 -35.04
C ASP A 427 13.82 -7.23 -34.74
N ASP A 428 13.14 -6.72 -33.70
CA ASP A 428 11.77 -7.13 -33.37
C ASP A 428 10.77 -6.87 -34.51
N GLU A 429 11.02 -5.88 -35.37
CA GLU A 429 10.23 -5.61 -36.58
C GLU A 429 10.53 -6.53 -37.77
N VAL A 430 11.60 -7.33 -37.72
CA VAL A 430 12.04 -8.18 -38.83
C VAL A 430 11.26 -9.49 -38.84
N ALA A 431 10.86 -9.95 -40.03
CA ALA A 431 10.18 -11.23 -40.19
C ALA A 431 11.00 -12.39 -39.61
N GLY A 432 10.35 -13.24 -38.82
CA GLY A 432 10.99 -14.36 -38.12
C GLY A 432 11.62 -14.00 -36.77
N SER A 433 11.43 -12.76 -36.27
CA SER A 433 11.88 -12.38 -34.93
C SER A 433 11.06 -13.07 -33.82
N ASP A 434 11.67 -13.24 -32.64
CA ASP A 434 10.97 -13.76 -31.45
C ASP A 434 9.73 -12.91 -31.12
N PHE A 435 9.78 -11.59 -31.34
CA PHE A 435 8.65 -10.71 -31.06
C PHE A 435 7.47 -10.94 -32.02
N LEU A 436 7.72 -11.14 -33.32
CA LEU A 436 6.62 -11.39 -34.25
C LEU A 436 6.05 -12.81 -34.14
N GLU A 437 6.90 -13.81 -33.92
CA GLU A 437 6.51 -15.23 -33.97
C GLU A 437 6.10 -15.81 -32.60
N GLN A 438 6.60 -15.24 -31.49
CA GLN A 438 6.46 -15.80 -30.14
C GLN A 438 5.81 -14.86 -29.13
N THR A 439 5.08 -13.85 -29.61
CA THR A 439 4.29 -12.94 -28.77
C THR A 439 2.84 -13.35 -28.69
N VAL A 440 2.32 -13.42 -27.47
CA VAL A 440 0.90 -13.58 -27.18
C VAL A 440 0.37 -12.26 -26.61
N ILE A 441 -0.74 -11.77 -27.17
CA ILE A 441 -1.44 -10.58 -26.71
C ILE A 441 -2.75 -11.01 -26.06
N THR A 442 -2.99 -10.55 -24.83
CA THR A 442 -4.25 -10.77 -24.11
C THR A 442 -4.88 -9.44 -23.68
N LEU A 443 -6.20 -9.42 -23.55
CA LEU A 443 -6.98 -8.29 -23.05
C LEU A 443 -7.70 -8.74 -21.77
N ASN A 444 -7.42 -8.11 -20.63
CA ASN A 444 -7.92 -8.53 -19.31
C ASN A 444 -7.70 -10.03 -19.05
N ASP A 445 -6.47 -10.50 -19.33
CA ASP A 445 -6.02 -11.90 -19.20
C ASP A 445 -6.79 -12.92 -20.07
N LYS A 446 -7.53 -12.45 -21.07
CA LYS A 446 -8.24 -13.29 -22.04
C LYS A 446 -7.62 -13.17 -23.45
N PRO A 447 -7.68 -14.21 -24.28
CA PRO A 447 -7.27 -14.12 -25.68
C PRO A 447 -8.04 -13.01 -26.42
N LEU A 448 -7.37 -12.36 -27.37
CA LEU A 448 -8.01 -11.35 -28.22
C LEU A 448 -9.15 -11.97 -29.06
N ASP A 449 -10.29 -11.29 -29.09
CA ASP A 449 -11.39 -11.60 -30.01
C ASP A 449 -10.97 -11.33 -31.46
N ALA A 450 -11.61 -12.02 -32.42
CA ALA A 450 -11.40 -11.85 -33.85
C ALA A 450 -11.66 -10.41 -34.32
N ALA A 451 -12.51 -9.66 -33.60
CA ALA A 451 -12.73 -8.23 -33.85
C ALA A 451 -11.43 -7.40 -33.73
N TYR A 452 -10.46 -7.85 -32.93
CA TYR A 452 -9.17 -7.18 -32.72
C TYR A 452 -8.04 -7.79 -33.57
N ALA A 453 -8.33 -8.55 -34.64
CA ALA A 453 -7.31 -9.16 -35.49
C ALA A 453 -6.22 -8.22 -36.04
N PRO A 454 -6.51 -6.92 -36.33
CA PRO A 454 -5.45 -5.96 -36.71
C PRO A 454 -4.44 -5.66 -35.58
N LEU A 455 -4.82 -5.84 -34.31
CA LEU A 455 -3.95 -5.70 -33.15
C LEU A 455 -3.06 -6.95 -33.03
N ASN A 456 -1.95 -6.95 -33.77
CA ASN A 456 -0.98 -8.04 -33.80
C ASN A 456 0.44 -7.54 -33.46
N PRO A 457 1.41 -8.45 -33.24
CA PRO A 457 2.76 -8.05 -32.88
C PRO A 457 3.44 -7.13 -33.90
N ALA A 458 3.20 -7.31 -35.20
CA ALA A 458 3.78 -6.44 -36.23
C ALA A 458 3.25 -5.00 -36.14
N TYR A 459 1.95 -4.85 -35.91
CA TYR A 459 1.34 -3.54 -35.67
C TYR A 459 1.92 -2.90 -34.39
N LEU A 460 2.03 -3.65 -33.30
CA LEU A 460 2.60 -3.14 -32.04
C LEU A 460 4.05 -2.70 -32.20
N ALA A 461 4.88 -3.47 -32.93
CA ALA A 461 6.25 -3.09 -33.20
C ALA A 461 6.33 -1.76 -33.97
N GLY A 462 5.53 -1.59 -35.02
CA GLY A 462 5.45 -0.33 -35.76
C GLY A 462 4.98 0.85 -34.90
N LEU A 463 3.95 0.63 -34.08
CA LEU A 463 3.38 1.63 -33.18
C LEU A 463 4.41 2.15 -32.16
N ILE A 464 5.13 1.24 -31.50
CA ILE A 464 6.12 1.59 -30.48
C ILE A 464 7.31 2.33 -31.12
N ASP A 465 7.73 1.87 -32.30
CA ASP A 465 8.85 2.49 -33.02
C ASP A 465 8.53 3.91 -33.51
N GLU A 466 7.30 4.16 -33.95
CA GLU A 466 6.85 5.47 -34.40
C GLU A 466 6.75 6.47 -33.24
N LEU A 467 6.17 6.06 -32.12
CA LEU A 467 5.83 6.98 -31.02
C LEU A 467 7.03 7.37 -30.13
N ASP A 468 8.00 6.46 -29.91
CA ASP A 468 9.22 6.68 -29.08
C ASP A 468 8.93 7.41 -27.74
N LEU A 469 7.86 6.99 -27.05
CA LEU A 469 7.20 7.76 -25.97
C LEU A 469 8.13 8.14 -24.82
N ARG A 470 9.07 7.25 -24.44
CA ARG A 470 10.06 7.54 -23.38
C ARG A 470 10.96 8.71 -23.75
N ALA A 471 11.38 8.81 -25.01
CA ALA A 471 12.32 9.84 -25.43
C ALA A 471 11.67 11.23 -25.47
N VAL A 472 10.40 11.32 -25.86
CA VAL A 472 9.68 12.59 -26.02
C VAL A 472 9.00 13.09 -24.75
N PHE A 473 8.77 12.22 -23.76
CA PHE A 473 8.04 12.59 -22.55
C PHE A 473 8.68 13.72 -21.74
N GLY A 474 10.02 13.72 -21.60
CA GLY A 474 10.72 14.73 -20.78
C GLY A 474 10.48 16.17 -21.27
N GLU A 475 10.60 16.39 -22.57
CA GLU A 475 10.32 17.71 -23.18
C GLU A 475 8.84 18.08 -23.06
N PHE A 476 7.93 17.12 -23.25
CA PHE A 476 6.49 17.33 -23.10
C PHE A 476 6.12 17.74 -21.66
N GLN A 477 6.64 17.01 -20.67
CA GLN A 477 6.42 17.31 -19.25
C GLN A 477 6.97 18.69 -18.90
N GLN A 478 8.21 18.99 -19.29
CA GLN A 478 8.81 20.30 -19.05
C GLN A 478 7.96 21.43 -19.65
N ALA A 479 7.50 21.29 -20.89
CA ALA A 479 6.65 22.29 -21.54
C ALA A 479 5.31 22.49 -20.81
N ALA A 480 4.67 21.40 -20.35
CA ALA A 480 3.40 21.47 -19.62
C ALA A 480 3.53 22.19 -18.26
N TYR A 481 4.62 21.95 -17.52
CA TYR A 481 4.88 22.62 -16.24
C TYR A 481 5.32 24.09 -16.40
N GLN A 482 5.88 24.47 -17.56
CA GLN A 482 6.24 25.85 -17.87
C GLN A 482 5.05 26.73 -18.26
N GLN A 483 3.88 26.16 -18.54
CA GLN A 483 2.68 26.94 -18.85
C GLN A 483 2.26 27.77 -17.63
N GLU A 484 1.95 29.04 -17.86
CA GLU A 484 1.58 29.97 -16.78
C GLU A 484 0.39 29.47 -15.94
N HIS A 485 -0.60 28.86 -16.60
CA HIS A 485 -1.78 28.29 -15.93
C HIS A 485 -1.42 27.12 -15.01
N SER A 486 -0.55 26.19 -15.46
CA SER A 486 -0.04 25.08 -14.64
C SER A 486 0.70 25.60 -13.40
N GLN A 487 1.55 26.61 -13.56
CA GLN A 487 2.26 27.22 -12.44
C GLN A 487 1.32 27.91 -11.44
N GLN A 488 0.25 28.55 -11.92
CA GLN A 488 -0.78 29.13 -11.05
C GLN A 488 -1.49 28.06 -10.22
N LEU A 489 -1.84 26.92 -10.82
CA LEU A 489 -2.49 25.81 -10.12
C LEU A 489 -1.56 25.10 -9.14
N LEU A 490 -0.26 24.91 -9.47
CA LEU A 490 0.72 24.38 -8.52
C LEU A 490 0.80 25.24 -7.26
N ARG A 491 0.83 26.57 -7.41
CA ARG A 491 0.83 27.50 -6.28
C ARG A 491 -0.47 27.41 -5.48
N ALA A 492 -1.62 27.35 -6.15
CA ALA A 492 -2.91 27.17 -5.49
C ALA A 492 -2.97 25.87 -4.68
N LEU A 493 -2.49 24.76 -5.26
CA LEU A 493 -2.39 23.46 -4.60
C LEU A 493 -1.43 23.49 -3.40
N ALA A 494 -0.24 24.07 -3.54
CA ALA A 494 0.70 24.21 -2.44
C ALA A 494 0.09 25.01 -1.25
N ARG A 495 -0.66 26.08 -1.56
CA ARG A 495 -1.34 26.92 -0.56
C ARG A 495 -2.48 26.19 0.16
N THR A 496 -3.36 25.49 -0.57
CA THR A 496 -4.46 24.73 0.06
C THR A 496 -3.91 23.61 0.92
N ARG A 497 -2.83 22.95 0.47
CA ARG A 497 -2.12 21.90 1.21
C ARG A 497 -1.50 22.43 2.51
N LEU A 498 -0.77 23.54 2.43
CA LEU A 498 -0.18 24.24 3.58
C LEU A 498 -1.25 24.53 4.64
N THR A 499 -2.40 25.05 4.20
CA THR A 499 -3.49 25.44 5.12
C THR A 499 -4.13 24.21 5.77
N ALA A 500 -4.41 23.16 5.00
CA ALA A 500 -4.99 21.92 5.51
C ALA A 500 -4.08 21.23 6.54
N GLN A 501 -2.78 21.09 6.21
CA GLN A 501 -1.82 20.47 7.12
C GLN A 501 -1.53 21.32 8.36
N GLY A 502 -1.53 22.65 8.22
CA GLY A 502 -1.38 23.56 9.36
C GLY A 502 -2.56 23.44 10.33
N TRP A 503 -3.79 23.30 9.82
CA TRP A 503 -4.97 23.11 10.66
C TRP A 503 -4.93 21.76 11.39
N ALA A 504 -4.53 20.69 10.69
CA ALA A 504 -4.32 19.38 11.29
C ALA A 504 -3.25 19.44 12.40
N ALA A 505 -2.14 20.15 12.17
CA ALA A 505 -1.07 20.32 13.15
C ALA A 505 -1.54 21.08 14.41
N LYS A 506 -2.38 22.12 14.24
CA LYS A 506 -3.05 22.80 15.35
C LYS A 506 -3.93 21.83 16.15
N MET A 507 -4.77 21.04 15.47
CA MET A 507 -5.66 20.08 16.13
C MET A 507 -4.91 18.97 16.86
N GLN A 508 -3.75 18.57 16.34
CA GLN A 508 -2.86 17.57 16.94
C GLN A 508 -2.01 18.14 18.11
N GLY A 509 -2.03 19.46 18.32
CA GLY A 509 -1.20 20.12 19.33
C GLY A 509 0.29 20.19 18.98
N HIS A 510 0.64 19.98 17.70
CA HIS A 510 2.03 20.12 17.22
C HIS A 510 2.49 21.58 17.16
N ILE A 511 1.53 22.49 16.95
CA ILE A 511 1.72 23.93 16.98
C ILE A 511 0.59 24.59 17.77
N GLN A 512 0.83 25.76 18.32
CA GLN A 512 -0.19 26.50 19.04
C GLN A 512 -1.20 27.17 18.08
N PRO A 513 -2.41 27.52 18.54
CA PRO A 513 -3.36 28.27 17.73
C PRO A 513 -2.79 29.60 17.19
N GLU A 514 -1.97 30.30 17.97
CA GLU A 514 -1.26 31.52 17.55
C GLU A 514 -0.20 31.26 16.46
N ASP A 515 0.45 30.09 16.48
CA ASP A 515 1.40 29.69 15.44
C ASP A 515 0.69 29.48 14.11
N PHE A 516 -0.46 28.79 14.13
CA PHE A 516 -1.28 28.62 12.94
C PHE A 516 -1.84 29.94 12.42
N ALA A 517 -2.20 30.89 13.30
CA ALA A 517 -2.68 32.20 12.89
C ALA A 517 -1.63 32.97 12.05
N ILE A 518 -0.35 32.87 12.40
CA ILE A 518 0.76 33.44 11.59
C ILE A 518 0.79 32.83 10.19
N VAL A 519 0.73 31.50 10.10
CA VAL A 519 0.74 30.78 8.82
C VAL A 519 -0.49 31.15 7.98
N ALA A 520 -1.68 31.13 8.57
CA ALA A 520 -2.94 31.43 7.88
C ALA A 520 -3.00 32.88 7.38
N GLN A 521 -2.51 33.84 8.16
CA GLN A 521 -2.46 35.25 7.78
C GLN A 521 -1.54 35.48 6.57
N LEU A 522 -0.37 34.84 6.55
CA LEU A 522 0.57 34.94 5.42
C LEU A 522 0.07 34.16 4.19
N ALA A 523 -0.54 32.98 4.38
CA ALA A 523 -1.02 32.13 3.29
C ALA A 523 -2.32 32.62 2.63
N SER A 524 -3.11 33.47 3.30
CA SER A 524 -4.34 34.05 2.78
C SER A 524 -4.40 35.54 3.12
N PRO A 525 -3.71 36.41 2.34
CA PRO A 525 -3.75 37.84 2.58
C PRO A 525 -5.20 38.32 2.37
N THR A 526 -5.87 38.66 3.47
CA THR A 526 -7.11 39.44 3.41
C THR A 526 -6.80 40.83 2.83
N GLN A 527 -7.79 41.54 2.30
CA GLN A 527 -7.62 42.86 1.64
C GLN A 527 -7.07 44.00 2.56
N GLY A 528 -6.51 43.68 3.73
CA GLY A 528 -5.85 44.60 4.66
C GLY A 528 -4.33 44.70 4.44
N ALA A 529 -3.68 45.66 5.13
CA ALA A 529 -2.23 45.83 5.08
C ALA A 529 -1.51 44.61 5.70
N SER A 530 -0.55 44.04 4.97
CA SER A 530 0.32 42.97 5.48
C SER A 530 1.09 43.47 6.70
N ASP A 531 1.11 42.67 7.77
CA ASP A 531 1.92 42.97 8.95
C ASP A 531 3.41 42.93 8.56
N PRO A 532 4.15 44.04 8.60
CA PRO A 532 5.57 44.06 8.21
C PRO A 532 6.45 43.24 9.15
N ALA A 533 5.93 42.84 10.32
CA ALA A 533 6.63 41.95 11.25
C ALA A 533 6.59 40.47 10.82
N LEU A 534 5.71 40.11 9.87
CA LEU A 534 5.56 38.75 9.39
C LEU A 534 6.26 38.56 8.05
N CYS A 535 7.09 37.53 7.92
CA CYS A 535 7.65 37.13 6.64
C CYS A 535 7.65 35.62 6.46
N VAL A 536 7.76 35.19 5.21
CA VAL A 536 7.97 33.79 4.85
C VAL A 536 9.29 33.66 4.10
N GLN A 537 10.02 32.60 4.41
CA GLN A 537 11.36 32.37 3.94
C GLN A 537 11.48 30.93 3.41
N GLN A 538 12.25 30.75 2.33
CA GLN A 538 12.70 29.41 1.95
C GLN A 538 13.94 29.03 2.76
N ILE A 539 14.12 27.72 2.99
CA ILE A 539 15.31 27.20 3.67
C ILE A 539 16.33 26.74 2.63
N ARG A 540 17.57 27.16 2.80
CA ARG A 540 18.72 26.69 2.02
C ARG A 540 19.69 25.96 2.94
N LEU A 541 20.15 24.79 2.51
CA LEU A 541 21.18 24.02 3.19
C LEU A 541 22.52 24.07 2.46
N ASN A 542 23.62 23.95 3.21
CA ASN A 542 24.98 23.86 2.68
C ASN A 542 25.35 25.02 1.72
N GLY A 543 24.80 26.23 1.95
CA GLY A 543 25.08 27.43 1.17
C GLY A 543 24.47 27.51 -0.24
N HIS A 544 24.03 26.40 -0.83
CA HIS A 544 23.54 26.35 -2.23
C HIS A 544 22.26 25.51 -2.46
N ASN A 545 21.95 24.54 -1.60
CA ASN A 545 20.82 23.64 -1.79
C ASN A 545 19.52 24.27 -1.28
N VAL A 546 18.70 24.86 -2.15
CA VAL A 546 17.37 25.34 -1.77
C VAL A 546 16.44 24.14 -1.58
N MET A 547 15.78 24.06 -0.43
CA MET A 547 14.94 22.91 -0.07
C MET A 547 13.57 23.02 -0.74
N ALA A 548 13.23 22.07 -1.61
CA ALA A 548 11.96 22.08 -2.36
C ALA A 548 10.70 21.92 -1.49
N ARG A 549 10.83 21.41 -0.26
CA ARG A 549 9.68 21.10 0.60
C ARG A 549 9.79 21.68 2.02
N LEU A 550 10.73 22.62 2.24
CA LEU A 550 10.85 23.38 3.49
C LEU A 550 10.53 24.87 3.32
N LEU A 551 9.67 25.38 4.19
CA LEU A 551 9.41 26.82 4.37
C LEU A 551 9.55 27.19 5.85
N ALA A 552 9.86 28.45 6.12
CA ALA A 552 9.83 29.02 7.46
C ALA A 552 8.96 30.28 7.47
N PHE A 553 7.98 30.32 8.37
CA PHE A 553 7.16 31.50 8.66
C PHE A 553 7.72 32.16 9.90
N ARG A 554 8.05 33.44 9.82
CA ARG A 554 8.73 34.18 10.88
C ARG A 554 7.86 35.35 11.33
N LYS A 555 7.79 35.54 12.64
CA LYS A 555 7.34 36.77 13.29
C LYS A 555 8.51 37.47 13.93
N GLN A 556 8.66 38.76 13.66
CA GLN A 556 9.68 39.63 14.23
C GLN A 556 9.08 40.59 15.27
N ASP A 557 9.87 40.97 16.26
CA ASP A 557 9.52 42.04 17.18
C ASP A 557 9.73 43.43 16.53
N ALA A 558 9.34 44.49 17.25
CA ALA A 558 9.51 45.88 16.79
C ALA A 558 10.99 46.30 16.60
N GLN A 559 11.95 45.51 17.08
CA GLN A 559 13.38 45.70 16.88
C GLN A 559 13.95 44.81 15.76
N GLY A 560 13.11 44.06 15.06
CA GLY A 560 13.52 43.15 13.97
C GLY A 560 14.12 41.82 14.45
N ARG A 561 14.00 41.47 15.73
CA ARG A 561 14.49 40.19 16.26
C ARG A 561 13.41 39.12 16.10
N THR A 562 13.80 37.88 15.83
CA THR A 562 12.87 36.74 15.74
C THR A 562 12.14 36.55 17.07
N GLU A 563 10.82 36.68 17.04
CA GLU A 563 9.90 36.39 18.14
C GLU A 563 9.40 34.95 18.05
N ARG A 564 9.08 34.49 16.83
CA ARG A 564 8.55 33.15 16.58
C ARG A 564 8.93 32.66 15.18
N LEU A 565 9.18 31.37 15.05
CA LEU A 565 9.55 30.72 13.78
C LEU A 565 8.78 29.40 13.63
N ILE A 566 8.01 29.26 12.56
CA ILE A 566 7.23 28.06 12.25
C ILE A 566 7.84 27.43 10.99
N MET A 567 8.52 26.30 11.16
CA MET A 567 9.01 25.50 10.05
C MET A 567 7.89 24.60 9.53
N VAL A 568 7.73 24.60 8.22
CA VAL A 568 6.84 23.71 7.49
C VAL A 568 7.71 22.76 6.67
N ALA A 569 7.63 21.48 6.99
CA ALA A 569 8.32 20.39 6.34
C ALA A 569 7.29 19.48 5.64
N MET A 570 6.90 19.89 4.43
CA MET A 570 5.88 19.17 3.66
C MET A 570 6.41 17.77 3.33
N ASP A 571 5.59 16.73 3.50
CA ASP A 571 5.94 15.32 3.26
C ASP A 571 7.03 14.74 4.17
N ALA A 572 7.39 15.42 5.25
CA ALA A 572 8.38 14.90 6.19
C ALA A 572 7.84 13.66 6.94
N PRO A 573 8.66 12.62 7.15
CA PRO A 573 8.35 11.56 8.09
C PRO A 573 8.13 12.12 9.50
N GLY A 574 6.88 12.15 9.97
CA GLY A 574 6.52 12.65 11.29
C GLY A 574 5.72 13.97 11.24
N GLN A 575 6.15 14.96 12.03
CA GLN A 575 5.39 16.21 12.22
C GLN A 575 5.72 17.24 11.11
N PRO A 576 4.75 17.61 10.24
CA PRO A 576 5.00 18.54 9.14
C PRO A 576 5.14 20.00 9.57
N PHE A 577 4.72 20.34 10.79
CA PHE A 577 4.83 21.68 11.36
C PHE A 577 5.57 21.62 12.68
N LYS A 578 6.57 22.49 12.85
CA LYS A 578 7.31 22.66 14.10
C LYS A 578 7.53 24.13 14.38
N ALA A 579 7.30 24.56 15.61
CA ALA A 579 7.48 25.94 16.03
C ALA A 579 8.69 26.08 16.97
N PHE A 580 9.40 27.21 16.84
CA PHE A 580 10.64 27.52 17.54
C PHE A 580 10.65 28.99 17.94
N ASP A 581 11.41 29.30 19.00
CA ASP A 581 11.59 30.68 19.46
C ASP A 581 12.87 31.32 18.89
N THR A 582 13.79 30.49 18.37
CA THR A 582 15.09 30.97 17.85
C THR A 582 15.54 30.19 16.61
N GLU A 583 16.34 30.83 15.76
CA GLU A 583 16.96 30.16 14.61
C GLU A 583 17.88 29.01 15.02
N THR A 584 18.55 29.12 16.18
CA THR A 584 19.42 28.06 16.72
C THR A 584 18.64 26.77 17.02
N GLN A 585 17.42 26.88 17.55
CA GLN A 585 16.59 25.70 17.82
C GLN A 585 16.19 25.01 16.51
N LEU A 586 15.80 25.77 15.48
CA LEU A 586 15.50 25.19 14.16
C LEU A 586 16.75 24.54 13.55
N LEU A 587 17.92 25.20 13.63
CA LEU A 587 19.18 24.62 13.16
C LEU A 587 19.48 23.29 13.83
N HIS A 588 19.34 23.20 15.16
CA HIS A 588 19.55 21.94 15.89
C HIS A 588 18.55 20.86 15.48
N GLU A 589 17.30 21.20 15.23
CA GLU A 589 16.30 20.26 14.72
C GLU A 589 16.72 19.67 13.36
N VAL A 590 17.07 20.52 12.39
CA VAL A 590 17.49 20.09 11.05
C VAL A 590 18.80 19.31 11.09
N VAL A 591 19.75 19.68 11.96
CA VAL A 591 20.98 18.89 12.17
C VAL A 591 20.64 17.54 12.81
N GLY A 592 19.69 17.48 13.74
CA GLY A 592 19.23 16.26 14.38
C GLY A 592 18.64 15.25 13.39
N TRP A 593 18.04 15.72 12.29
CA TRP A 593 17.52 14.86 11.23
C TRP A 593 18.58 13.98 10.56
N SER A 594 19.85 14.39 10.57
CA SER A 594 20.96 13.58 10.02
C SER A 594 21.16 12.25 10.76
N ALA A 595 20.69 12.13 12.01
CA ALA A 595 20.76 10.88 12.77
C ALA A 595 19.68 9.86 12.38
N SER A 596 18.64 10.29 11.65
CA SER A 596 17.54 9.43 11.22
C SER A 596 17.67 9.09 9.73
N PRO A 597 17.71 7.80 9.35
CA PRO A 597 17.76 7.41 7.94
C PRO A 597 16.57 7.94 7.12
N SER A 598 15.35 7.95 7.69
CA SER A 598 14.15 8.42 6.99
C SER A 598 14.16 9.93 6.75
N MET A 599 14.63 10.71 7.73
CA MET A 599 14.76 12.15 7.59
C MET A 599 15.94 12.56 6.70
N THR A 600 17.02 11.78 6.72
CA THR A 600 18.15 11.96 5.79
C THR A 600 17.69 11.75 4.35
N ALA A 601 16.97 10.66 4.07
CA ALA A 601 16.35 10.44 2.76
C ALA A 601 15.43 11.60 2.37
N TYR A 602 14.58 12.06 3.29
CA TYR A 602 13.71 13.23 3.07
C TYR A 602 14.46 14.51 2.70
N LEU A 603 15.61 14.80 3.33
CA LEU A 603 16.44 15.96 2.98
C LEU A 603 17.10 15.82 1.60
N LEU A 604 17.53 14.60 1.23
CA LEU A 604 18.13 14.32 -0.07
C LEU A 604 17.10 14.42 -1.20
N ASP A 605 15.87 13.97 -0.96
CA ASP A 605 14.78 14.01 -1.95
C ASP A 605 14.20 15.43 -2.17
N GLN A 606 14.79 16.46 -1.56
CA GLN A 606 14.43 17.86 -1.75
C GLN A 606 15.37 18.63 -2.67
N VAL A 607 16.44 17.98 -3.15
CA VAL A 607 17.41 18.57 -4.07
C VAL A 607 17.50 17.76 -5.35
N GLU A 608 17.99 18.41 -6.40
CA GLU A 608 18.30 17.75 -7.67
C GLU A 608 19.24 16.55 -7.47
N VAL A 609 19.08 15.51 -8.29
CA VAL A 609 19.81 14.24 -8.18
C VAL A 609 21.32 14.45 -8.21
N SER A 610 21.80 15.46 -8.95
CA SER A 610 23.21 15.84 -9.05
C SER A 610 23.81 16.40 -7.75
N ALA A 611 22.99 17.02 -6.89
CA ALA A 611 23.42 17.64 -5.64
C ALA A 611 23.38 16.69 -4.43
N ARG A 612 22.67 15.56 -4.54
CA ARG A 612 22.48 14.58 -3.45
C ARG A 612 23.79 14.02 -2.89
N PRO A 613 24.80 13.61 -3.68
CA PRO A 613 26.01 13.00 -3.13
C PRO A 613 26.78 13.94 -2.18
N GLU A 614 26.88 15.23 -2.53
CA GLU A 614 27.53 16.24 -1.70
C GLU A 614 26.76 16.45 -0.39
N LEU A 615 25.42 16.58 -0.48
CA LEU A 615 24.57 16.76 0.69
C LEU A 615 24.60 15.53 1.60
N GLU A 616 24.57 14.32 1.04
CA GLU A 616 24.65 13.06 1.77
C GLU A 616 25.94 12.95 2.57
N GLN A 617 27.08 13.31 1.97
CA GLN A 617 28.37 13.34 2.65
C GLN A 617 28.36 14.31 3.84
N LYS A 618 27.77 15.51 3.68
CA LYS A 618 27.64 16.50 4.75
C LYS A 618 26.71 16.01 5.87
N LEU A 619 25.57 15.42 5.53
CA LEU A 619 24.63 14.86 6.51
C LEU A 619 25.26 13.70 7.27
N ALA A 620 25.98 12.79 6.60
CA ALA A 620 26.71 11.70 7.25
C ALA A 620 27.78 12.22 8.23
N ALA A 621 28.49 13.30 7.88
CA ALA A 621 29.43 13.94 8.79
C ALA A 621 28.74 14.55 10.02
N LEU A 622 27.56 15.15 9.84
CA LEU A 622 26.75 15.70 10.94
C LEU A 622 26.18 14.63 11.87
N ALA A 623 25.80 13.47 11.33
CA ALA A 623 25.32 12.33 12.10
C ALA A 623 26.40 11.81 13.07
N LEU A 624 27.67 11.82 12.63
CA LEU A 624 28.82 11.45 13.47
C LEU A 624 29.22 12.58 14.43
N LYS A 625 29.16 13.82 13.95
CA LYS A 625 29.56 15.00 14.71
C LYS A 625 28.60 16.16 14.42
N PRO A 626 27.62 16.44 15.30
CA PRO A 626 26.57 17.44 15.06
C PRO A 626 27.08 18.88 15.31
N GLN A 627 28.15 19.26 14.61
CA GLN A 627 28.72 20.61 14.60
C GLN A 627 28.64 21.15 13.17
N PRO A 628 27.54 21.84 12.81
CA PRO A 628 27.39 22.41 11.48
C PRO A 628 28.40 23.54 11.22
N GLU A 629 28.75 23.73 9.95
CA GLU A 629 29.42 24.93 9.49
C GLU A 629 28.50 26.14 9.67
N LYS A 630 29.09 27.35 9.80
CA LYS A 630 28.34 28.58 10.13
C LYS A 630 27.18 28.86 9.17
N ASP A 631 27.36 28.52 7.90
CA ASP A 631 26.38 28.76 6.82
C ASP A 631 25.64 27.50 6.38
N PHE A 632 25.59 26.47 7.24
CA PHE A 632 24.90 25.22 6.92
C PHE A 632 23.40 25.43 6.67
N LEU A 633 22.74 26.34 7.39
CA LEU A 633 21.34 26.69 7.21
C LEU A 633 21.21 28.19 6.99
N GLN A 634 20.51 28.58 5.92
CA GLN A 634 20.25 29.96 5.56
C GLN A 634 18.78 30.16 5.20
N PHE A 635 18.26 31.35 5.49
CA PHE A 635 16.92 31.75 5.10
C PHE A 635 16.98 32.64 3.86
N ILE A 636 16.09 32.39 2.90
CA ILE A 636 15.92 33.23 1.72
C ILE A 636 14.63 34.03 1.91
N ASP A 637 14.77 35.34 2.08
CA ASP A 637 13.64 36.26 2.23
C ASP A 637 12.84 36.38 0.93
N HIS A 638 11.51 36.39 1.09
CA HIS A 638 10.56 36.69 0.01
C HIS A 638 9.72 37.91 0.38
N PRO A 639 9.32 38.73 -0.62
CA PRO A 639 8.52 39.93 -0.37
C PRO A 639 7.11 39.62 0.12
N ASP A 640 6.56 38.47 -0.27
CA ASP A 640 5.23 38.01 0.11
C ASP A 640 5.12 36.47 -0.01
N CYS A 641 4.00 35.93 0.47
CA CYS A 641 3.76 34.49 0.47
C CYS A 641 3.56 33.90 -0.93
N GLU A 642 2.99 34.66 -1.87
CA GLU A 642 2.84 34.19 -3.26
C GLU A 642 4.20 33.99 -3.93
N THR A 643 5.15 34.89 -3.68
CA THR A 643 6.52 34.80 -4.20
C THR A 643 7.28 33.64 -3.55
N ALA A 644 7.10 33.42 -2.25
CA ALA A 644 7.67 32.25 -1.58
C ALA A 644 7.09 30.93 -2.10
N LEU A 645 5.77 30.85 -2.29
CA LEU A 645 5.10 29.67 -2.86
C LEU A 645 5.49 29.44 -4.33
N ARG A 646 5.74 30.50 -5.09
CA ARG A 646 6.33 30.40 -6.43
C ARG A 646 7.71 29.78 -6.36
N GLY A 647 8.63 30.33 -5.55
CA GLY A 647 9.96 29.75 -5.39
C GLY A 647 9.90 28.29 -4.90
N PHE A 648 8.96 27.98 -4.00
CA PHE A 648 8.72 26.65 -3.47
C PHE A 648 8.30 25.66 -4.58
N THR A 649 7.32 26.03 -5.40
CA THR A 649 6.83 25.19 -6.52
C THR A 649 7.84 25.10 -7.68
N ASP A 650 8.62 26.15 -7.92
CA ASP A 650 9.72 26.15 -8.90
C ASP A 650 10.80 25.13 -8.51
N GLU A 651 11.23 25.09 -7.24
CA GLU A 651 12.20 24.10 -6.77
C GLU A 651 11.63 22.67 -6.76
N GLN A 652 10.34 22.47 -6.42
CA GLN A 652 9.68 21.16 -6.57
C GLN A 652 9.68 20.66 -8.01
N THR A 653 9.41 21.56 -8.95
CA THR A 653 9.43 21.24 -10.38
C THR A 653 10.83 20.87 -10.84
N ARG A 654 11.88 21.57 -10.37
CA ARG A 654 13.28 21.23 -10.70
C ARG A 654 13.68 19.85 -10.18
N VAL A 655 13.35 19.54 -8.93
CA VAL A 655 13.65 18.22 -8.34
C VAL A 655 12.94 17.11 -9.12
N MET A 656 11.65 17.30 -9.44
CA MET A 656 10.88 16.34 -10.23
C MET A 656 11.48 16.13 -11.63
N LEU A 657 11.81 17.21 -12.35
CA LEU A 657 12.44 17.12 -13.67
C LEU A 657 13.84 16.48 -13.60
N SER A 658 14.59 16.71 -12.52
CA SER A 658 15.89 16.07 -12.28
C SER A 658 15.74 14.57 -12.03
N GLU A 659 14.72 14.13 -11.30
CA GLU A 659 14.41 12.70 -11.14
C GLU A 659 13.98 12.07 -12.47
N GLN A 660 13.16 12.77 -13.26
CA GLN A 660 12.82 12.29 -14.59
C GLN A 660 14.06 12.16 -15.50
N ALA A 661 14.97 13.13 -15.47
CA ALA A 661 16.23 13.10 -16.20
C ALA A 661 17.18 12.01 -15.69
N ARG A 662 17.09 11.59 -14.42
CA ARG A 662 17.84 10.44 -13.91
C ARG A 662 17.39 9.13 -14.58
N HIS A 663 16.08 9.00 -14.84
CA HIS A 663 15.47 7.83 -15.47
C HIS A 663 15.64 7.79 -17.00
N THR A 664 15.61 8.95 -17.66
CA THR A 664 15.89 9.09 -19.10
C THR A 664 16.98 10.14 -19.32
N PRO A 665 18.25 9.79 -19.07
CA PRO A 665 19.36 10.75 -19.09
C PRO A 665 19.77 11.17 -20.50
N ASP A 666 20.46 12.32 -20.60
CA ASP A 666 20.90 12.90 -21.87
C ASP A 666 21.76 11.95 -22.72
N TRP A 667 22.56 11.09 -22.10
CA TRP A 667 23.34 10.09 -22.85
C TRP A 667 22.45 9.02 -23.49
N TYR A 668 21.30 8.71 -22.89
CA TYR A 668 20.30 7.80 -23.45
C TYR A 668 19.55 8.46 -24.61
N LEU A 669 19.14 9.73 -24.45
CA LEU A 669 18.46 10.49 -25.51
C LEU A 669 19.37 10.70 -26.74
N ARG A 670 20.67 10.93 -26.53
CA ARG A 670 21.66 11.04 -27.62
C ARG A 670 22.01 9.69 -28.27
N ALA A 671 21.69 8.56 -27.63
CA ALA A 671 21.95 7.25 -28.18
C ALA A 671 21.04 6.97 -29.37
N THR A 672 21.59 6.33 -30.41
CA THR A 672 20.78 5.87 -31.54
C THR A 672 19.73 4.87 -31.07
N ARG A 673 18.62 4.76 -31.80
CA ARG A 673 17.55 3.82 -31.46
C ARG A 673 18.06 2.37 -31.37
N ALA A 674 18.93 1.96 -32.29
CA ALA A 674 19.57 0.64 -32.26
C ALA A 674 20.35 0.38 -30.97
N GLN A 675 21.12 1.36 -30.48
CA GLN A 675 21.85 1.26 -29.21
C GLN A 675 20.92 1.20 -28.01
N ARG A 676 19.82 1.97 -28.01
CA ARG A 676 18.81 1.92 -26.93
C ARG A 676 18.15 0.55 -26.84
N ARG A 677 17.80 -0.05 -27.99
CA ARG A 677 17.24 -1.40 -28.07
C ARG A 677 18.24 -2.49 -27.67
N GLU A 678 19.50 -2.37 -28.08
CA GLU A 678 20.58 -3.28 -27.66
C GLU A 678 20.77 -3.25 -26.13
N LEU A 679 20.75 -2.05 -25.53
CA LEU A 679 20.82 -1.90 -24.08
C LEU A 679 19.63 -2.55 -23.38
N GLN A 680 18.41 -2.30 -23.85
CA GLN A 680 17.18 -2.90 -23.32
C GLN A 680 17.24 -4.44 -23.39
N ALA A 681 17.64 -5.00 -24.53
CA ALA A 681 17.74 -6.44 -24.72
C ALA A 681 18.78 -7.10 -23.79
N LEU A 682 19.92 -6.43 -23.55
CA LEU A 682 20.92 -6.90 -22.61
C LEU A 682 20.39 -6.89 -21.16
N GLU A 683 19.66 -5.84 -20.78
CA GLU A 683 19.12 -5.71 -19.42
C GLU A 683 17.98 -6.70 -19.15
N GLU A 684 17.11 -6.95 -20.12
CA GLU A 684 16.11 -8.03 -20.06
C GLU A 684 16.75 -9.42 -20.00
N ALA A 685 17.80 -9.67 -20.78
CA ALA A 685 18.51 -10.93 -20.74
C ALA A 685 19.18 -11.17 -19.37
N ILE A 686 19.68 -10.12 -18.70
CA ILE A 686 20.18 -10.21 -17.32
C ILE A 686 19.04 -10.63 -16.38
N GLY A 687 17.87 -9.99 -16.48
CA GLY A 687 16.67 -10.34 -15.70
C GLY A 687 16.24 -11.79 -15.93
N GLY A 688 16.16 -12.22 -17.19
CA GLY A 688 15.85 -13.60 -17.57
C GLY A 688 16.87 -14.61 -17.02
N ALA A 689 18.17 -14.31 -17.12
CA ALA A 689 19.22 -15.17 -16.60
C ALA A 689 19.19 -15.27 -15.06
N LEU A 690 18.89 -14.17 -14.36
CA LEU A 690 18.69 -14.15 -12.91
C LEU A 690 17.45 -14.94 -12.50
N GLY A 691 16.34 -14.81 -13.23
CA GLY A 691 15.13 -15.61 -13.01
C GLY A 691 15.41 -17.11 -13.15
N HIS A 692 16.16 -17.51 -14.20
CA HIS A 692 16.64 -18.88 -14.37
C HIS A 692 17.59 -19.34 -13.26
N TYR A 693 18.41 -18.45 -12.70
CA TYR A 693 19.25 -18.78 -11.56
C TYR A 693 18.37 -19.06 -10.33
N GLN A 694 17.43 -18.17 -10.02
CA GLN A 694 16.58 -18.24 -8.82
C GLN A 694 15.57 -19.40 -8.87
N ALA A 695 15.07 -19.77 -10.06
CA ALA A 695 14.08 -20.81 -10.22
C ALA A 695 14.60 -22.24 -9.96
N GLN A 696 15.91 -22.46 -9.95
CA GLN A 696 16.48 -23.81 -9.78
C GLN A 696 16.68 -24.16 -8.30
N PRO A 697 16.13 -25.27 -7.78
CA PRO A 697 16.27 -25.63 -6.36
C PRO A 697 17.73 -25.73 -5.88
N HIS A 698 18.62 -26.24 -6.73
CA HIS A 698 20.04 -26.43 -6.38
C HIS A 698 20.86 -25.12 -6.33
N THR A 699 20.30 -23.96 -6.66
CA THR A 699 20.97 -22.65 -6.47
C THR A 699 20.59 -22.01 -5.14
N GLN A 700 19.58 -22.53 -4.45
CA GLN A 700 19.08 -22.01 -3.20
C GLN A 700 19.96 -22.46 -2.03
N VAL A 701 20.12 -21.57 -1.06
CA VAL A 701 20.92 -21.80 0.14
C VAL A 701 20.05 -21.49 1.35
N GLN A 702 20.11 -22.36 2.36
CA GLN A 702 19.42 -22.12 3.62
C GLN A 702 19.95 -20.84 4.30
N PRO A 703 19.10 -19.87 4.67
CA PRO A 703 19.44 -18.74 5.55
C PRO A 703 20.26 -19.16 6.75
N PHE A 704 21.39 -18.48 7.02
CA PHE A 704 22.22 -18.83 8.19
C PHE A 704 21.41 -18.74 9.48
N LYS A 705 20.55 -17.71 9.61
CA LYS A 705 19.59 -17.63 10.74
C LYS A 705 18.66 -18.84 10.82
N ASN A 706 18.16 -19.37 9.70
CA ASN A 706 17.32 -20.58 9.70
C ASN A 706 18.13 -21.83 10.07
N TYR A 707 19.39 -21.91 9.62
CA TYR A 707 20.30 -22.98 10.05
C TYR A 707 20.56 -22.92 11.56
N VAL A 708 20.81 -21.73 12.10
CA VAL A 708 20.99 -21.51 13.55
C VAL A 708 19.72 -21.82 14.32
N HIS A 709 18.54 -21.40 13.85
CA HIS A 709 17.24 -21.72 14.46
C HIS A 709 17.02 -23.25 14.53
N GLN A 710 17.31 -23.99 13.46
CA GLN A 710 17.21 -25.46 13.48
C GLN A 710 18.16 -26.11 14.49
N ARG A 711 19.40 -25.61 14.59
CA ARG A 711 20.37 -26.08 15.59
C ARG A 711 19.97 -25.68 17.00
N ALA A 712 19.42 -24.49 17.17
CA ALA A 712 18.90 -23.99 18.43
C ALA A 712 17.72 -24.85 18.91
N SER A 713 16.79 -25.19 18.03
CA SER A 713 15.68 -26.08 18.32
C SER A 713 16.16 -27.48 18.75
N GLN A 714 17.18 -28.03 18.07
CA GLN A 714 17.80 -29.31 18.47
C GLN A 714 18.47 -29.22 19.85
N GLN A 715 19.23 -28.17 20.12
CA GLN A 715 19.95 -28.01 21.38
C GLN A 715 19.01 -27.71 22.56
N ILE A 716 18.03 -26.83 22.39
CA ILE A 716 17.09 -26.48 23.46
C ILE A 716 16.22 -27.69 23.81
N ALA A 717 15.82 -28.47 22.80
CA ALA A 717 15.09 -29.71 23.01
C ALA A 717 15.91 -30.76 23.79
N GLN A 718 17.23 -30.82 23.55
CA GLN A 718 18.14 -31.65 24.37
C GLN A 718 18.23 -31.17 25.82
N LEU A 719 18.34 -29.86 26.04
CA LEU A 719 18.38 -29.27 27.39
C LEU A 719 17.08 -29.51 28.17
N LEU A 720 15.94 -29.42 27.47
CA LEU A 720 14.60 -29.62 28.04
C LEU A 720 14.16 -31.09 28.05
N ASN A 721 14.96 -32.01 27.48
CA ASN A 721 14.63 -33.43 27.32
C ASN A 721 13.30 -33.69 26.60
N VAL A 722 13.06 -32.96 25.50
CA VAL A 722 11.87 -33.06 24.64
C VAL A 722 12.27 -33.27 23.17
N PRO A 723 11.36 -33.65 22.26
CA PRO A 723 11.64 -33.73 20.82
C PRO A 723 11.94 -32.36 20.19
N ALA A 724 12.86 -32.33 19.22
CA ALA A 724 13.37 -31.12 18.53
C ALA A 724 12.38 -30.36 17.62
N ALA A 725 11.07 -30.60 17.78
CA ALA A 725 10.00 -29.89 17.08
C ALA A 725 8.92 -29.35 18.04
N ASN A 726 9.03 -29.64 19.33
CA ASN A 726 8.00 -29.30 20.31
C ASN A 726 8.21 -27.92 20.95
N VAL A 727 9.38 -27.32 20.78
CA VAL A 727 9.73 -26.03 21.38
C VAL A 727 10.36 -25.14 20.31
N ASP A 728 9.75 -23.98 20.09
CA ASP A 728 10.33 -22.92 19.28
C ASP A 728 11.41 -22.18 20.10
N PRO A 729 12.69 -22.23 19.70
CA PRO A 729 13.77 -21.56 20.43
C PRO A 729 13.62 -20.02 20.44
N ASP A 730 12.86 -19.42 19.53
CA ASP A 730 12.61 -17.97 19.51
C ASP A 730 11.64 -17.53 20.62
N LEU A 731 10.86 -18.47 21.18
CA LEU A 731 9.95 -18.21 22.30
C LEU A 731 10.63 -18.41 23.66
N ILE A 732 11.83 -19.01 23.69
CA ILE A 732 12.62 -19.17 24.91
C ILE A 732 13.49 -17.92 25.11
N VAL A 733 13.07 -17.03 26.01
CA VAL A 733 13.76 -15.76 26.29
C VAL A 733 14.65 -15.92 27.53
N ILE A 734 15.93 -15.59 27.37
CA ILE A 734 16.92 -15.52 28.44
C ILE A 734 17.06 -14.06 28.85
N THR A 735 16.82 -13.76 30.12
CA THR A 735 16.93 -12.40 30.65
C THR A 735 17.94 -12.34 31.79
N SER A 736 18.88 -11.41 31.69
CA SER A 736 19.84 -11.03 32.72
C SER A 736 19.81 -9.50 32.93
N GLU A 737 20.57 -8.98 33.90
CA GLU A 737 20.66 -7.53 34.11
C GLU A 737 21.36 -6.78 32.96
N ARG A 738 22.10 -7.49 32.11
CA ARG A 738 22.87 -6.91 31.01
C ARG A 738 22.15 -6.97 29.67
N GLU A 739 21.28 -7.96 29.47
CA GLU A 739 20.67 -8.24 28.18
C GLU A 739 19.43 -9.14 28.30
N SER A 740 18.56 -9.04 27.31
CA SER A 740 17.42 -9.96 27.09
C SER A 740 17.43 -10.37 25.62
N LEU A 741 17.41 -11.69 25.38
CA LEU A 741 17.61 -12.27 24.06
C LEU A 741 16.95 -13.65 23.97
N THR A 742 16.57 -14.07 22.76
CA THR A 742 16.02 -15.41 22.52
C THR A 742 17.12 -16.47 22.53
N TYR A 743 16.79 -17.75 22.71
CA TYR A 743 17.80 -18.82 22.67
C TYR A 743 18.46 -18.92 21.29
N THR A 744 17.73 -18.65 20.21
CA THR A 744 18.31 -18.53 18.86
C THR A 744 19.30 -17.38 18.77
N ASP A 745 18.95 -16.19 19.30
CA ASP A 745 19.85 -15.03 19.28
C ASP A 745 21.08 -15.24 20.17
N MET A 746 20.95 -15.98 21.27
CA MET A 746 22.09 -16.38 22.13
C MET A 746 23.04 -17.30 21.38
N LEU A 747 22.50 -18.29 20.67
CA LEU A 747 23.30 -19.24 19.90
C LEU A 747 23.92 -18.59 18.66
N LEU A 748 23.24 -17.59 18.10
CA LEU A 748 23.73 -16.77 17.00
C LEU A 748 24.87 -15.87 17.51
N ASN A 749 24.58 -14.92 18.40
CA ASN A 749 25.46 -13.80 18.74
C ASN A 749 26.38 -14.06 19.94
N GLY A 750 26.22 -15.19 20.62
CA GLY A 750 26.75 -15.37 21.96
C GLY A 750 25.95 -14.54 22.97
N TYR A 751 26.54 -14.37 24.15
CA TYR A 751 26.00 -13.54 25.22
C TYR A 751 27.10 -12.61 25.72
N ASN A 752 26.73 -11.53 26.41
CA ASN A 752 27.67 -10.53 26.89
C ASN A 752 28.56 -11.09 28.03
N ASP A 753 29.75 -11.56 27.64
CA ASP A 753 30.78 -12.13 28.52
C ASP A 753 31.80 -11.08 29.03
N SER A 754 31.55 -9.79 28.79
CA SER A 754 32.44 -8.73 29.26
C SER A 754 32.53 -8.68 30.79
N ILE A 755 33.66 -8.21 31.31
CA ILE A 755 33.86 -8.07 32.76
C ILE A 755 33.18 -6.77 33.21
N ASP A 756 31.95 -6.87 33.72
CA ASP A 756 31.25 -5.78 34.42
C ASP A 756 31.10 -6.16 35.91
N PRO A 757 31.72 -5.40 36.83
CA PRO A 757 31.74 -5.73 38.26
C PRO A 757 30.42 -5.45 39.00
N VAL A 758 29.42 -4.84 38.34
CA VAL A 758 28.18 -4.38 38.97
C VAL A 758 26.95 -5.18 38.51
N ARG A 759 26.90 -5.58 37.23
CA ARG A 759 25.74 -6.29 36.67
C ARG A 759 26.04 -7.77 36.42
N THR A 760 25.06 -8.64 36.60
CA THR A 760 25.19 -10.09 36.36
C THR A 760 24.93 -10.47 34.89
N SER A 761 25.63 -11.51 34.40
CA SER A 761 25.59 -11.99 33.01
C SER A 761 24.72 -13.23 32.84
N ALA A 762 24.39 -13.56 31.59
CA ALA A 762 23.54 -14.70 31.23
C ALA A 762 24.05 -16.08 31.72
N ASP A 763 25.35 -16.22 31.99
CA ASP A 763 25.95 -17.46 32.49
C ASP A 763 25.99 -17.59 34.01
N THR A 764 25.67 -16.51 34.74
CA THR A 764 25.71 -16.47 36.21
C THR A 764 24.32 -16.33 36.82
N GLN A 765 23.54 -15.32 36.40
CA GLN A 765 22.18 -15.10 36.87
C GLN A 765 21.28 -14.71 35.69
N ALA A 766 20.59 -15.72 35.14
CA ALA A 766 19.57 -15.54 34.13
C ALA A 766 18.25 -16.16 34.56
N THR A 767 17.15 -15.52 34.18
CA THR A 767 15.80 -16.08 34.22
C THR A 767 15.38 -16.50 32.82
N PHE A 768 14.49 -17.50 32.76
CA PHE A 768 14.01 -18.07 31.51
C PHE A 768 12.48 -17.95 31.45
N SER A 769 11.97 -17.51 30.31
CA SER A 769 10.53 -17.52 30.00
C SER A 769 10.29 -18.21 28.66
N GLY A 770 9.10 -18.80 28.50
CA GLY A 770 8.76 -19.64 27.34
C GLY A 770 7.24 -19.76 27.17
N PRO A 771 6.79 -20.46 26.10
CA PRO A 771 5.38 -20.62 25.80
C PRO A 771 4.64 -21.45 26.87
N ASP A 772 3.34 -21.17 27.06
CA ASP A 772 2.51 -21.83 28.05
C ASP A 772 2.49 -23.36 27.87
N GLY A 773 2.78 -24.10 28.94
CA GLY A 773 2.77 -25.58 28.94
C GLY A 773 4.13 -26.25 28.73
N ILE A 774 5.22 -25.50 28.52
CA ILE A 774 6.59 -26.03 28.49
C ILE A 774 7.25 -25.90 29.87
N ASP A 775 7.76 -27.01 30.42
CA ASP A 775 8.52 -27.01 31.67
C ASP A 775 9.96 -26.55 31.43
N LEU A 776 10.31 -25.38 31.98
CA LEU A 776 11.65 -24.79 31.87
C LEU A 776 12.56 -25.10 33.07
N SER A 777 12.10 -25.89 34.04
CA SER A 777 12.84 -26.19 35.27
C SER A 777 14.17 -26.91 35.04
N ALA A 778 14.33 -27.55 33.87
CA ALA A 778 15.57 -28.17 33.44
C ALA A 778 16.66 -27.16 33.00
N LEU A 779 16.30 -25.89 32.74
CA LEU A 779 17.24 -24.86 32.31
C LEU A 779 17.97 -24.26 33.52
N SER A 780 19.28 -24.12 33.39
CA SER A 780 20.11 -23.36 34.34
C SER A 780 21.04 -22.41 33.59
N PRO A 781 21.42 -21.25 34.17
CA PRO A 781 22.36 -20.31 33.53
C PRO A 781 23.65 -20.98 33.05
N ALA A 782 24.21 -21.90 33.85
CA ALA A 782 25.43 -22.63 33.51
C ALA A 782 25.24 -23.63 32.36
N ALA A 783 24.10 -24.34 32.31
CA ALA A 783 23.82 -25.31 31.24
C ALA A 783 23.49 -24.61 29.91
N VAL A 784 22.72 -23.52 29.96
CA VAL A 784 22.33 -22.70 28.79
C VAL A 784 23.54 -21.94 28.23
N ALA A 785 24.37 -21.32 29.08
CA ALA A 785 25.62 -20.74 28.60
C ALA A 785 26.63 -21.80 28.13
N GLY A 786 26.63 -22.98 28.77
CA GLY A 786 27.46 -24.11 28.40
C GLY A 786 27.12 -24.71 27.02
N SER A 787 25.85 -24.70 26.60
CA SER A 787 25.43 -25.20 25.29
C SER A 787 25.85 -24.30 24.12
N VAL A 788 26.06 -23.01 24.40
CA VAL A 788 26.51 -22.00 23.43
C VAL A 788 28.05 -21.91 23.37
N ARG A 789 28.78 -22.39 24.40
CA ARG A 789 30.25 -22.36 24.46
C ARG A 789 30.90 -23.48 23.61
N GLY A 790 31.85 -23.12 22.75
CA GLY A 790 32.87 -24.04 22.21
C GLY A 790 32.59 -24.73 20.86
N ARG A 791 31.41 -24.54 20.23
CA ARG A 791 31.17 -24.96 18.83
C ARG A 791 30.73 -23.79 17.97
N TRP A 792 31.57 -23.42 17.00
CA TRP A 792 31.24 -22.37 16.04
C TRP A 792 30.33 -22.94 14.95
N LEU A 793 29.01 -22.71 15.06
CA LEU A 793 28.03 -23.09 14.02
C LEU A 793 28.35 -22.50 12.64
N ALA A 794 29.06 -21.37 12.63
CA ALA A 794 29.61 -20.74 11.44
C ALA A 794 30.54 -21.69 10.66
N ASP A 795 31.42 -22.45 11.32
CA ASP A 795 32.39 -23.32 10.64
C ASP A 795 31.70 -24.52 9.99
N ASP A 796 30.73 -25.13 10.70
CA ASP A 796 29.89 -26.20 10.16
C ASP A 796 29.04 -25.73 8.98
N TYR A 797 28.51 -24.51 9.08
CA TYR A 797 27.75 -23.89 7.99
C TYR A 797 28.65 -23.59 6.78
N ILE A 798 29.86 -23.09 6.99
CA ILE A 798 30.84 -22.88 5.91
C ILE A 798 31.19 -24.21 5.23
N ALA A 799 31.37 -25.29 5.99
CA ALA A 799 31.60 -26.62 5.44
C ALA A 799 30.38 -27.14 4.64
N LEU A 800 29.16 -26.85 5.10
CA LEU A 800 27.92 -27.13 4.37
C LEU A 800 27.87 -26.37 3.04
N ILE A 801 28.17 -25.07 3.02
CA ILE A 801 28.21 -24.28 1.79
C ILE A 801 29.27 -24.81 0.81
N ARG A 802 30.47 -25.16 1.30
CA ARG A 802 31.52 -25.75 0.45
C ARG A 802 31.08 -27.08 -0.16
N SER A 803 30.47 -27.96 0.63
CA SER A 803 30.05 -29.29 0.16
C SER A 803 28.84 -29.26 -0.78
N THR A 804 27.95 -28.27 -0.63
CA THR A 804 26.73 -28.15 -1.45
C THR A 804 26.92 -27.28 -2.69
N LEU A 805 27.63 -26.15 -2.59
CA LEU A 805 27.73 -25.19 -3.70
C LEU A 805 29.04 -25.28 -4.49
N LEU A 806 30.16 -25.50 -3.81
CA LEU A 806 31.52 -25.44 -4.40
C LEU A 806 32.09 -26.81 -4.78
N ASN A 807 31.52 -27.90 -4.27
CA ASN A 807 31.93 -29.25 -4.61
C ASN A 807 31.60 -29.56 -6.09
N PRO A 808 32.58 -29.92 -6.93
CA PRO A 808 32.35 -30.28 -8.33
C PRO A 808 31.38 -31.45 -8.53
N GLU A 809 31.31 -32.37 -7.56
CA GLU A 809 30.44 -33.54 -7.60
C GLU A 809 29.00 -33.22 -7.10
N SER A 810 28.75 -32.00 -6.63
CA SER A 810 27.42 -31.59 -6.17
C SER A 810 26.48 -31.30 -7.33
N GLU A 811 25.22 -31.66 -7.16
CA GLU A 811 24.16 -31.37 -8.11
C GLU A 811 24.12 -29.85 -8.43
N GLY A 812 24.00 -29.52 -9.72
CA GLY A 812 23.91 -28.14 -10.19
C GLY A 812 25.23 -27.35 -10.18
N TYR A 813 26.38 -27.94 -9.81
CA TYR A 813 27.65 -27.20 -9.78
C TYR A 813 28.03 -26.62 -11.15
N ALA A 814 28.03 -27.45 -12.19
CA ALA A 814 28.31 -27.01 -13.56
C ALA A 814 27.31 -25.95 -14.04
N TYR A 815 26.03 -26.13 -13.72
CA TYR A 815 24.97 -25.16 -14.01
C TYR A 815 25.27 -23.81 -13.37
N ARG A 816 25.56 -23.77 -12.06
CA ARG A 816 25.86 -22.54 -11.30
C ARG A 816 27.03 -21.79 -11.92
N ARG A 817 28.08 -22.49 -12.33
CA ARG A 817 29.24 -21.89 -13.02
C ARG A 817 28.89 -21.31 -14.38
N GLN A 818 28.14 -22.06 -15.19
CA GLN A 818 27.73 -21.63 -16.53
C GLN A 818 26.82 -20.40 -16.47
N ILE A 819 25.78 -20.42 -15.64
CA ILE A 819 24.80 -19.33 -15.54
C ILE A 819 25.42 -18.05 -14.94
N ASN A 820 26.31 -18.16 -13.95
CA ASN A 820 27.02 -16.99 -13.40
C ASN A 820 27.98 -16.37 -14.42
N THR A 821 28.59 -17.20 -15.28
CA THR A 821 29.39 -16.71 -16.41
C THR A 821 28.55 -15.93 -17.40
N LEU A 822 27.36 -16.45 -17.76
CA LEU A 822 26.41 -15.74 -18.63
C LEU A 822 25.96 -14.41 -18.01
N ILE A 823 25.55 -14.41 -16.74
CA ILE A 823 25.12 -13.18 -16.04
C ILE A 823 26.23 -12.14 -16.05
N THR A 824 27.46 -12.52 -15.67
CA THR A 824 28.61 -11.61 -15.65
C THR A 824 28.94 -11.09 -17.05
N GLN A 825 28.85 -11.95 -18.07
CA GLN A 825 29.06 -11.56 -19.46
C GLN A 825 28.03 -10.53 -19.93
N LEU A 826 26.74 -10.76 -19.67
CA LEU A 826 25.67 -9.83 -20.04
C LEU A 826 25.82 -8.48 -19.31
N GLN A 827 26.16 -8.52 -18.02
CA GLN A 827 26.46 -7.33 -17.21
C GLN A 827 27.62 -6.52 -17.80
N MET A 828 28.74 -7.17 -18.15
CA MET A 828 29.87 -6.50 -18.80
C MET A 828 29.49 -5.91 -20.16
N LYS A 829 28.66 -6.60 -20.96
CA LYS A 829 28.19 -6.07 -22.25
C LYS A 829 27.34 -4.82 -22.08
N ALA A 830 26.39 -4.85 -21.14
CA ALA A 830 25.54 -3.69 -20.82
C ALA A 830 26.39 -2.51 -20.30
N ALA A 831 27.34 -2.79 -19.41
CA ALA A 831 28.28 -1.80 -18.88
C ALA A 831 29.19 -1.20 -19.96
N ALA A 832 29.66 -2.02 -20.91
CA ALA A 832 30.47 -1.55 -22.03
C ALA A 832 29.67 -0.61 -22.94
N LEU A 833 28.41 -0.98 -23.25
CA LEU A 833 27.51 -0.15 -24.04
C LEU A 833 27.18 1.17 -23.31
N ARG A 834 26.81 1.13 -22.03
CA ARG A 834 26.61 2.35 -21.23
C ARG A 834 27.87 3.21 -21.18
N SER A 835 29.05 2.62 -21.07
CA SER A 835 30.32 3.36 -20.99
C SER A 835 30.64 4.09 -22.29
N VAL A 836 30.38 3.51 -23.46
CA VAL A 836 30.56 4.22 -24.74
C VAL A 836 29.49 5.29 -24.94
N LEU A 837 28.24 5.04 -24.55
CA LEU A 837 27.15 6.02 -24.66
C LEU A 837 27.35 7.23 -23.74
N LYS A 838 27.90 7.00 -22.54
CA LYS A 838 28.31 8.05 -21.60
C LYS A 838 29.61 8.77 -21.99
N GLY A 839 30.32 8.27 -23.00
CA GLY A 839 31.61 8.82 -23.44
C GLY A 839 32.80 8.49 -22.53
N HIS A 840 32.68 7.49 -21.66
CA HIS A 840 33.78 7.03 -20.79
C HIS A 840 34.84 6.24 -21.56
N ILE A 841 34.45 5.61 -22.67
CA ILE A 841 35.32 4.91 -23.61
C ILE A 841 34.96 5.31 -25.05
N GLU A 842 35.92 5.16 -25.97
CA GLU A 842 35.73 5.52 -27.38
C GLU A 842 35.00 4.42 -28.18
N ALA A 843 34.36 4.77 -29.30
CA ALA A 843 33.69 3.80 -30.17
C ALA A 843 34.64 2.70 -30.69
N ALA A 844 35.89 3.05 -31.02
CA ALA A 844 36.91 2.08 -31.41
C ALA A 844 37.28 1.12 -30.27
N GLN A 845 37.27 1.61 -29.03
CA GLN A 845 37.52 0.79 -27.84
C GLN A 845 36.36 -0.17 -27.58
N TYR A 846 35.13 0.31 -27.73
CA TYR A 846 33.92 -0.50 -27.61
C TYR A 846 33.86 -1.65 -28.64
N ALA A 847 34.26 -1.38 -29.90
CA ALA A 847 34.19 -2.38 -30.97
C ALA A 847 34.99 -3.66 -30.66
N TRP A 848 36.25 -3.54 -30.25
CA TRP A 848 37.05 -4.72 -29.88
C TRP A 848 36.64 -5.30 -28.52
N LEU A 849 36.22 -4.44 -27.58
CA LEU A 849 35.75 -4.90 -26.27
C LEU A 849 34.54 -5.81 -26.42
N LYS A 850 33.57 -5.43 -27.27
CA LYS A 850 32.39 -6.24 -27.58
C LYS A 850 32.78 -7.63 -28.05
N GLN A 851 33.72 -7.75 -28.98
CA GLN A 851 34.24 -9.03 -29.46
C GLN A 851 34.89 -9.87 -28.36
N SER A 852 35.71 -9.25 -27.49
CA SER A 852 36.29 -9.95 -26.33
C SER A 852 35.22 -10.45 -25.35
N LEU A 853 34.18 -9.63 -25.11
CA LEU A 853 33.08 -9.98 -24.21
C LEU A 853 32.17 -11.07 -24.80
N ASP A 854 31.90 -11.06 -26.10
CA ASP A 854 31.14 -12.12 -26.79
C ASP A 854 31.78 -13.50 -26.60
N ASN A 855 33.11 -13.54 -26.56
CA ASN A 855 33.89 -14.77 -26.40
C ASN A 855 34.28 -15.06 -24.94
N ALA A 856 33.87 -14.26 -23.95
CA ALA A 856 34.33 -14.40 -22.57
C ALA A 856 33.98 -15.74 -21.89
N HIS A 857 32.92 -16.41 -22.36
CA HIS A 857 32.45 -17.70 -21.85
C HIS A 857 33.28 -18.91 -22.32
N LEU A 858 34.10 -18.75 -23.37
CA LEU A 858 34.95 -19.81 -23.89
C LEU A 858 36.15 -20.00 -22.97
N ASN A 859 36.47 -21.23 -22.59
CA ASN A 859 37.63 -21.54 -21.71
C ASN A 859 38.73 -22.31 -22.45
N ASP A 860 38.61 -22.55 -23.76
CA ASP A 860 39.67 -23.23 -24.49
C ASP A 860 40.93 -22.34 -24.61
N PRO A 861 42.14 -22.94 -24.60
CA PRO A 861 43.38 -22.17 -24.54
C PRO A 861 43.55 -21.17 -25.71
N ALA A 862 43.15 -21.56 -26.92
CA ALA A 862 43.30 -20.71 -28.11
C ALA A 862 42.40 -19.48 -28.02
N SER A 863 41.13 -19.65 -27.66
CA SER A 863 40.21 -18.53 -27.46
C SER A 863 40.61 -17.64 -26.28
N ARG A 864 41.20 -18.20 -25.20
CA ARG A 864 41.69 -17.39 -24.06
C ARG A 864 42.95 -16.60 -24.38
N GLU A 865 43.85 -17.14 -25.20
CA GLU A 865 44.99 -16.40 -25.71
C GLU A 865 44.54 -15.27 -26.67
N GLN A 866 43.51 -15.52 -27.47
CA GLN A 866 42.97 -14.52 -28.40
C GLN A 866 42.19 -13.40 -27.69
N TYR A 867 41.39 -13.73 -26.67
CA TYR A 867 40.56 -12.78 -25.91
C TYR A 867 40.85 -12.86 -24.41
N PRO A 868 42.05 -12.41 -23.97
CA PRO A 868 42.49 -12.59 -22.60
C PRO A 868 41.75 -11.67 -21.63
N LEU A 869 41.42 -12.25 -20.47
CA LEU A 869 40.89 -11.53 -19.31
C LEU A 869 41.92 -11.63 -18.19
N TYR A 870 42.23 -10.52 -17.54
CA TYR A 870 43.20 -10.47 -16.46
C TYR A 870 42.52 -10.01 -15.16
N PRO A 871 42.92 -10.53 -14.00
CA PRO A 871 42.47 -9.99 -12.72
C PRO A 871 43.13 -8.63 -12.48
N LEU A 872 42.41 -7.70 -11.84
CA LEU A 872 43.04 -6.49 -11.31
C LEU A 872 43.88 -6.86 -10.07
N GLN A 873 45.19 -6.63 -10.13
CA GLN A 873 46.13 -6.91 -9.04
C GLN A 873 46.84 -5.65 -8.56
N VAL A 874 46.77 -5.39 -7.25
CA VAL A 874 47.49 -4.32 -6.56
C VAL A 874 48.73 -4.91 -5.90
N HIS A 875 49.91 -4.38 -6.26
CA HIS A 875 51.20 -4.81 -5.71
C HIS A 875 51.57 -3.89 -4.54
N VAL A 876 51.40 -4.37 -3.32
CA VAL A 876 51.76 -3.66 -2.10
C VAL A 876 53.25 -3.90 -1.81
N ASP A 877 54.08 -2.93 -2.19
CA ASP A 877 55.55 -2.95 -2.03
C ASP A 877 56.06 -2.17 -0.80
N LYS A 878 55.12 -1.70 0.04
CA LYS A 878 55.35 -1.10 1.37
C LYS A 878 54.72 -1.98 2.47
N PRO A 879 55.35 -3.10 2.88
CA PRO A 879 54.74 -4.06 3.80
C PRO A 879 54.54 -3.52 5.23
N LEU A 880 55.23 -2.44 5.60
CA LEU A 880 55.12 -1.79 6.92
C LEU A 880 54.18 -0.58 6.92
N ILE A 881 53.48 -0.31 5.82
CA ILE A 881 52.51 0.79 5.78
C ILE A 881 51.40 0.54 6.80
N ALA A 882 50.96 1.59 7.48
CA ALA A 882 49.99 1.54 8.59
C ALA A 882 50.48 0.83 9.88
N SER A 883 51.78 0.53 10.01
CA SER A 883 52.37 -0.04 11.22
C SER A 883 52.46 0.95 12.39
N GLY A 884 52.46 2.26 12.08
CA GLY A 884 52.57 3.34 13.06
C GLY A 884 54.01 3.62 13.50
N LEU A 885 55.00 3.10 12.77
CA LEU A 885 56.42 3.24 13.06
C LEU A 885 57.03 4.35 12.19
N ASN A 886 57.14 5.54 12.79
CA ASN A 886 57.71 6.71 12.13
C ASN A 886 59.04 6.41 11.41
N GLY A 887 59.10 6.66 10.11
CA GLY A 887 60.30 6.54 9.27
C GLY A 887 60.48 5.21 8.53
N VAL A 888 59.87 4.11 9.00
CA VAL A 888 59.91 2.80 8.32
C VAL A 888 58.63 2.51 7.52
N ASP A 889 57.52 3.18 7.85
CA ASP A 889 56.22 3.06 7.16
C ASP A 889 56.25 3.44 5.67
N GLN A 890 57.24 4.25 5.27
CA GLN A 890 57.43 4.77 3.92
C GLN A 890 58.48 3.99 3.12
N LEU A 891 59.10 2.95 3.70
CA LEU A 891 60.12 2.15 3.02
C LEU A 891 59.48 1.29 1.93
N VAL A 892 59.83 1.59 0.68
CA VAL A 892 59.59 0.70 -0.46
C VAL A 892 60.62 -0.41 -0.40
N ILE A 893 60.16 -1.67 -0.25
CA ILE A 893 61.05 -2.83 -0.24
C ILE A 893 60.88 -3.55 -1.59
N PRO A 894 61.83 -3.40 -2.54
CA PRO A 894 61.75 -4.01 -3.86
C PRO A 894 62.14 -5.51 -3.82
N SER A 895 61.62 -6.26 -2.85
CA SER A 895 61.81 -7.70 -2.72
C SER A 895 60.51 -8.43 -3.06
N PRO A 896 60.51 -9.37 -4.03
CA PRO A 896 59.33 -10.18 -4.34
C PRO A 896 58.88 -11.07 -3.16
N LEU A 897 59.75 -11.30 -2.17
CA LEU A 897 59.42 -12.04 -0.94
C LEU A 897 58.59 -11.22 0.07
N LEU A 898 58.59 -9.89 -0.07
CA LEU A 898 57.92 -8.95 0.84
C LEU A 898 56.89 -8.06 0.12
N THR A 899 56.70 -8.26 -1.19
CA THR A 899 55.64 -7.61 -1.97
C THR A 899 54.38 -8.46 -1.86
N HIS A 900 53.31 -7.89 -1.30
CA HIS A 900 52.02 -8.57 -1.22
C HIS A 900 51.17 -8.23 -2.45
N VAL A 901 50.65 -9.24 -3.14
CA VAL A 901 49.74 -9.04 -4.28
C VAL A 901 48.32 -9.26 -3.81
N GLU A 902 47.48 -8.24 -3.98
CA GLU A 902 46.05 -8.31 -3.68
C GLU A 902 45.24 -8.29 -4.97
N THR A 903 44.37 -9.29 -5.16
CA THR A 903 43.43 -9.34 -6.28
C THR A 903 42.14 -8.64 -5.88
N VAL A 904 41.79 -7.58 -6.62
CA VAL A 904 40.53 -6.86 -6.47
C VAL A 904 39.43 -7.67 -7.16
N GLN A 905 38.54 -8.30 -6.38
CA GLN A 905 37.47 -9.14 -6.93
C GLN A 905 36.46 -8.33 -7.75
N GLY A 906 35.86 -8.95 -8.76
CA GLY A 906 34.88 -8.33 -9.67
C GLY A 906 35.48 -7.35 -10.68
N CYS A 907 36.72 -6.89 -10.47
CA CYS A 907 37.43 -6.00 -11.39
C CYS A 907 38.29 -6.80 -12.37
N LEU A 908 38.15 -6.51 -13.67
CA LEU A 908 38.83 -7.22 -14.75
C LEU A 908 39.57 -6.25 -15.65
N VAL A 909 40.75 -6.63 -16.10
CA VAL A 909 41.48 -5.92 -17.15
C VAL A 909 41.36 -6.70 -18.44
N ILE A 910 40.88 -6.04 -19.50
CA ILE A 910 40.78 -6.61 -20.84
C ILE A 910 41.74 -5.89 -21.77
N LEU A 911 42.52 -6.68 -22.51
CA LEU A 911 43.52 -6.18 -23.44
C LEU A 911 43.25 -6.75 -24.85
N PRO A 912 43.23 -5.91 -25.90
CA PRO A 912 43.19 -6.42 -27.26
C PRO A 912 44.56 -6.97 -27.67
N THR A 913 44.58 -8.18 -28.23
CA THR A 913 45.81 -8.87 -28.66
C THR A 913 46.17 -8.64 -30.13
N GLN A 914 45.17 -8.33 -30.95
CA GLN A 914 45.31 -8.20 -32.41
C GLN A 914 45.53 -6.75 -32.88
N ILE A 915 45.20 -5.77 -32.04
CA ILE A 915 45.25 -4.34 -32.38
C ILE A 915 45.96 -3.56 -31.28
N ARG A 916 46.65 -2.47 -31.65
CA ARG A 916 47.38 -1.61 -30.70
C ARG A 916 46.45 -0.60 -30.04
N HIS A 917 45.63 -1.06 -29.10
CA HIS A 917 44.81 -0.21 -28.22
C HIS A 917 45.18 -0.40 -26.75
N ALA A 918 44.87 0.60 -25.93
CA ALA A 918 45.09 0.55 -24.49
C ALA A 918 44.16 -0.47 -23.82
N ALA A 919 44.65 -1.10 -22.75
CA ALA A 919 43.83 -1.97 -21.91
C ALA A 919 42.70 -1.20 -21.24
N LEU A 920 41.55 -1.86 -21.09
CA LEU A 920 40.40 -1.34 -20.35
C LEU A 920 40.28 -2.06 -19.00
N LEU A 921 39.83 -1.31 -18.00
CA LEU A 921 39.52 -1.78 -16.66
C LEU A 921 38.01 -1.75 -16.47
N TYR A 922 37.43 -2.91 -16.16
CA TYR A 922 36.07 -3.09 -15.70
C TYR A 922 36.01 -2.92 -14.19
N THR A 923 35.14 -2.01 -13.73
CA THR A 923 34.89 -1.65 -12.33
C THR A 923 33.38 -1.60 -12.10
N PRO A 924 32.71 -2.75 -11.91
CA PRO A 924 31.26 -2.80 -11.73
C PRO A 924 30.84 -2.01 -10.48
N GLN A 925 29.76 -1.24 -10.57
CA GLN A 925 29.20 -0.47 -9.44
C GLN A 925 30.21 0.48 -8.76
N ALA A 926 31.15 1.04 -9.52
CA ALA A 926 32.10 2.00 -8.98
C ALA A 926 31.38 3.26 -8.46
N PRO A 927 31.73 3.79 -7.26
CA PRO A 927 31.14 4.99 -6.69
C PRO A 927 31.20 6.23 -7.60
N ASP A 928 32.20 6.30 -8.47
CA ASP A 928 32.35 7.36 -9.46
C ASP A 928 31.44 7.19 -10.70
N GLY A 929 30.63 6.14 -10.76
CA GLY A 929 29.67 5.88 -11.84
C GLY A 929 30.29 5.37 -13.15
N ILE A 930 31.59 5.03 -13.16
CA ILE A 930 32.30 4.60 -14.37
C ILE A 930 32.53 3.08 -14.35
N GLU A 931 31.81 2.34 -15.19
CA GLU A 931 31.93 0.87 -15.24
C GLU A 931 33.11 0.38 -16.09
N PHE A 932 33.41 1.02 -17.22
CA PHE A 932 34.63 0.79 -18.00
C PHE A 932 35.45 2.07 -18.13
N ARG A 933 36.76 1.94 -17.92
CA ARG A 933 37.73 3.03 -18.03
C ARG A 933 39.05 2.53 -18.62
N LEU A 934 39.91 3.44 -19.07
CA LEU A 934 41.29 3.09 -19.39
C LEU A 934 41.98 2.51 -18.16
N PHE A 935 42.76 1.44 -18.33
CA PHE A 935 43.54 0.86 -17.22
C PHE A 935 44.50 1.87 -16.59
N SER A 936 45.07 2.76 -17.40
CA SER A 936 45.91 3.88 -16.94
C SER A 936 45.19 4.90 -16.06
N ALA A 937 43.85 4.93 -16.08
CA ALA A 937 43.05 5.84 -15.26
C ALA A 937 42.83 5.33 -13.81
N PHE A 938 43.37 4.16 -13.43
CA PHE A 938 43.23 3.61 -12.07
C PHE A 938 43.69 4.58 -10.99
N VAL A 939 44.85 5.22 -11.14
CA VAL A 939 45.34 6.14 -10.08
C VAL A 939 44.43 7.35 -9.96
N ARG A 940 44.02 7.92 -11.11
CA ARG A 940 43.10 9.06 -11.17
C ARG A 940 41.73 8.74 -10.56
N SER A 941 41.28 7.49 -10.59
CA SER A 941 40.00 7.15 -9.97
C SER A 941 40.04 7.21 -8.45
N LEU A 942 41.22 7.13 -7.83
CA LEU A 942 41.36 7.30 -6.37
C LEU A 942 41.04 8.73 -5.91
N ASP A 943 40.99 9.70 -6.83
CA ASP A 943 40.58 11.08 -6.53
C ASP A 943 39.07 11.23 -6.32
N SER A 944 38.28 10.26 -6.80
CA SER A 944 36.84 10.24 -6.58
C SER A 944 36.49 9.67 -5.20
N ASP A 945 35.57 10.33 -4.51
CA ASP A 945 35.09 9.89 -3.21
C ASP A 945 34.56 8.44 -3.25
N GLY A 946 34.89 7.66 -2.22
CA GLY A 946 34.52 6.25 -2.10
C GLY A 946 35.35 5.25 -2.92
N MET A 947 36.16 5.68 -3.90
CA MET A 947 36.91 4.73 -4.75
C MET A 947 38.00 3.94 -4.02
N ILE A 948 38.63 4.51 -2.97
CA ILE A 948 39.56 3.78 -2.10
C ILE A 948 38.84 2.63 -1.39
N ASP A 949 37.65 2.91 -0.85
CA ASP A 949 36.84 1.94 -0.13
C ASP A 949 36.33 0.85 -1.09
N TYR A 950 35.88 1.27 -2.28
CA TYR A 950 35.47 0.37 -3.36
C TYR A 950 36.53 -0.69 -3.70
N TYR A 951 37.79 -0.28 -3.90
CA TYR A 951 38.88 -1.21 -4.23
C TYR A 951 39.31 -2.04 -3.03
N LYS A 952 39.46 -1.45 -1.84
CA LYS A 952 39.93 -2.18 -0.66
C LYS A 952 38.90 -3.21 -0.20
N ASP A 953 37.61 -2.91 -0.27
CA ASP A 953 36.56 -3.79 0.24
C ASP A 953 36.32 -5.02 -0.66
N ARG A 954 36.80 -4.94 -1.90
CA ARG A 954 36.88 -6.04 -2.87
C ARG A 954 38.15 -6.88 -2.73
N CYS A 955 39.06 -6.52 -1.84
CA CYS A 955 40.22 -7.33 -1.45
C CYS A 955 39.95 -8.11 -0.15
N ARG A 956 40.90 -8.96 0.25
CA ARG A 956 40.83 -9.76 1.49
C ARG A 956 40.67 -8.87 2.72
N ILE A 957 39.86 -9.30 3.70
CA ILE A 957 39.58 -8.46 4.88
C ILE A 957 40.85 -8.06 5.65
N LYS A 958 41.82 -8.98 5.80
CA LYS A 958 43.12 -8.72 6.44
C LYS A 958 43.97 -7.64 5.74
N ALA A 959 43.80 -7.45 4.43
CA ALA A 959 44.58 -6.49 3.66
C ALA A 959 43.96 -5.07 3.67
N ARG A 960 42.68 -4.92 4.06
CA ARG A 960 41.93 -3.65 3.92
C ARG A 960 42.59 -2.46 4.60
N ARG A 961 43.11 -2.64 5.83
CA ARG A 961 43.81 -1.57 6.56
C ARG A 961 45.04 -1.11 5.77
N THR A 962 45.93 -2.03 5.44
CA THR A 962 47.16 -1.77 4.68
C THR A 962 46.85 -1.13 3.33
N LEU A 963 45.86 -1.67 2.59
CA LEU A 963 45.41 -1.14 1.31
C LEU A 963 44.82 0.27 1.42
N SER A 964 44.08 0.59 2.48
CA SER A 964 43.53 1.93 2.68
C SER A 964 44.63 2.99 2.74
N PHE A 965 45.72 2.72 3.46
CA PHE A 965 46.87 3.63 3.51
C PHE A 965 47.66 3.61 2.20
N PHE A 966 47.84 2.44 1.58
CA PHE A 966 48.59 2.29 0.33
C PHE A 966 47.94 3.01 -0.85
N LEU A 967 46.62 2.86 -1.02
CA LEU A 967 45.86 3.56 -2.05
C LEU A 967 45.82 5.07 -1.78
N ARG A 968 45.75 5.50 -0.51
CA ARG A 968 45.81 6.93 -0.14
C ARG A 968 47.18 7.55 -0.42
N ASP A 969 48.28 6.85 -0.16
CA ASP A 969 49.61 7.31 -0.55
C ASP A 969 49.77 7.36 -2.08
N MET A 970 49.16 6.41 -2.81
CA MET A 970 49.12 6.40 -4.27
C MET A 970 48.36 7.61 -4.83
N GLN A 971 47.19 7.92 -4.27
CA GLN A 971 46.40 9.11 -4.57
C GLN A 971 47.23 10.41 -4.39
N GLN A 972 48.05 10.48 -3.33
CA GLN A 972 48.89 11.64 -3.04
C GLN A 972 50.21 11.69 -3.84
N GLY A 973 50.43 10.77 -4.79
CA GLY A 973 51.65 10.73 -5.60
C GLY A 973 52.92 10.29 -4.84
N LYS A 974 52.79 9.68 -3.65
CA LYS A 974 53.91 9.29 -2.76
C LYS A 974 54.55 7.92 -3.12
N ALA A 975 54.93 7.77 -4.39
CA ALA A 975 55.78 6.69 -4.91
C ALA A 975 55.30 5.24 -4.63
N ASN A 976 54.04 4.93 -4.94
CA ASN A 976 53.54 3.56 -5.02
C ASN A 976 53.38 3.13 -6.48
N LYS A 977 53.74 1.90 -6.84
CA LYS A 977 53.57 1.39 -8.20
C LYS A 977 52.08 1.24 -8.53
N PRO A 978 51.60 1.77 -9.67
CA PRO A 978 50.24 1.51 -10.12
C PRO A 978 50.04 0.01 -10.36
N PRO A 979 48.79 -0.49 -10.41
CA PRO A 979 48.49 -1.85 -10.80
C PRO A 979 49.19 -2.24 -12.11
N VAL A 980 49.66 -3.47 -12.19
CA VAL A 980 50.30 -4.01 -13.39
C VAL A 980 49.45 -5.16 -13.91
N ILE A 981 49.32 -5.26 -15.23
CA ILE A 981 48.63 -6.39 -15.86
C ILE A 981 49.48 -7.65 -15.61
N PRO A 982 48.93 -8.69 -14.95
CA PRO A 982 49.66 -9.92 -14.67
C PRO A 982 50.11 -10.62 -15.96
N LYS A 983 51.19 -11.41 -15.88
CA LYS A 983 51.67 -12.18 -17.04
C LYS A 983 50.68 -13.25 -17.52
N ALA A 984 49.94 -13.85 -16.59
CA ALA A 984 48.98 -14.90 -16.88
C ALA A 984 47.56 -14.33 -16.95
N PHE A 985 46.84 -14.65 -18.02
CA PHE A 985 45.39 -14.42 -18.12
C PHE A 985 44.62 -15.48 -17.33
N ILE A 986 43.34 -15.23 -17.09
CA ILE A 986 42.40 -16.14 -16.44
C ILE A 986 42.12 -17.32 -17.38
N SER A 987 42.56 -18.52 -17.00
CA SER A 987 42.37 -19.75 -17.80
C SER A 987 40.94 -20.28 -17.75
N ASP A 988 40.26 -20.13 -16.61
CA ASP A 988 38.87 -20.53 -16.42
C ASP A 988 38.07 -19.34 -15.87
N PHE A 989 37.29 -18.71 -16.76
CA PHE A 989 36.55 -17.52 -16.38
C PHE A 989 35.40 -17.84 -15.43
N ALA A 990 34.80 -19.03 -15.55
CA ALA A 990 33.69 -19.45 -14.70
C ALA A 990 34.11 -19.63 -13.22
N GLU A 991 35.39 -19.97 -12.97
CA GLU A 991 35.95 -19.97 -11.60
C GLU A 991 35.95 -18.56 -11.00
N THR A 992 36.22 -17.54 -11.81
CA THR A 992 36.22 -16.14 -11.37
C THR A 992 34.81 -15.59 -11.17
N CYS A 993 33.83 -16.06 -11.95
CA CYS A 993 32.43 -15.63 -11.85
C CYS A 993 31.67 -16.26 -10.68
N PHE A 994 32.00 -17.50 -10.27
CA PHE A 994 31.23 -18.23 -9.25
C PHE A 994 32.06 -18.66 -8.04
N ASN A 995 33.16 -19.39 -8.27
CA ASN A 995 33.91 -20.03 -7.19
C ASN A 995 34.63 -19.01 -6.30
N ARG A 996 35.44 -18.13 -6.90
CA ARG A 996 36.31 -17.19 -6.16
C ARG A 996 35.53 -16.20 -5.31
N PRO A 997 34.42 -15.58 -5.77
CA PRO A 997 33.62 -14.68 -4.94
C PRO A 997 33.08 -15.38 -3.69
N LEU A 998 32.53 -16.59 -3.86
CA LEU A 998 31.97 -17.38 -2.76
C LEU A 998 33.05 -17.84 -1.78
N GLU A 999 34.16 -18.41 -2.29
CA GLU A 999 35.29 -18.83 -1.47
C GLU A 999 35.94 -17.69 -0.69
N ARG A 1000 36.01 -16.49 -1.27
CA ARG A 1000 36.53 -15.31 -0.57
C ARG A 1000 35.61 -14.95 0.60
N ARG A 1001 34.30 -14.87 0.38
CA ARG A 1001 33.35 -14.52 1.45
C ARG A 1001 33.43 -15.51 2.60
N LEU A 1002 33.50 -16.81 2.30
CA LEU A 1002 33.70 -17.85 3.31
C LEU A 1002 35.02 -17.65 4.09
N ARG A 1003 36.12 -17.34 3.40
CA ARG A 1003 37.40 -17.01 4.05
C ARG A 1003 37.34 -15.74 4.89
N ASP A 1004 36.69 -14.68 4.41
CA ASP A 1004 36.54 -13.43 5.16
C ASP A 1004 35.77 -13.69 6.47
N VAL A 1005 34.77 -14.58 6.48
CA VAL A 1005 34.06 -15.00 7.70
C VAL A 1005 34.98 -15.80 8.64
N GLU A 1006 35.77 -16.76 8.12
CA GLU A 1006 36.75 -17.53 8.92
C GLU A 1006 37.77 -16.60 9.59
N GLU A 1007 38.22 -15.56 8.88
CA GLU A 1007 39.26 -14.64 9.34
C GLU A 1007 38.79 -13.55 10.31
N THR A 1008 37.48 -13.31 10.42
CA THR A 1008 36.92 -12.25 11.27
C THR A 1008 36.42 -12.83 12.59
N THR A 1009 36.74 -12.21 13.73
CA THR A 1009 36.29 -12.69 15.06
C THR A 1009 35.03 -11.97 15.57
N THR A 1010 34.66 -10.83 15.00
CA THR A 1010 33.50 -10.00 15.37
C THR A 1010 32.59 -9.82 14.15
N GLY A 1011 31.27 -10.02 14.28
CA GLY A 1011 30.32 -9.82 13.17
C GLY A 1011 30.19 -10.99 12.17
N ARG A 1012 30.64 -12.21 12.51
CA ARG A 1012 30.49 -13.41 11.66
C ARG A 1012 29.04 -13.66 11.22
N ASN A 1013 28.08 -13.43 12.12
CA ASN A 1013 26.64 -13.62 11.82
C ASN A 1013 26.15 -12.67 10.75
N ASP A 1014 26.47 -11.37 10.89
CA ASP A 1014 26.10 -10.35 9.90
C ASP A 1014 26.73 -10.66 8.53
N MET A 1015 27.98 -11.13 8.53
CA MET A 1015 28.67 -11.54 7.30
C MET A 1015 28.08 -12.81 6.67
N LEU A 1016 27.64 -13.80 7.48
CA LEU A 1016 26.99 -15.02 7.00
C LEU A 1016 25.56 -14.77 6.51
N ASN A 1017 24.82 -13.88 7.16
CA ASN A 1017 23.50 -13.44 6.71
C ASN A 1017 23.56 -12.78 5.32
N GLN A 1018 24.65 -12.06 5.01
CA GLN A 1018 24.89 -11.47 3.69
C GLN A 1018 25.37 -12.48 2.65
N LEU A 1019 25.81 -13.68 3.03
CA LEU A 1019 26.46 -14.64 2.13
C LEU A 1019 25.50 -15.25 1.09
N ILE A 1020 24.19 -15.27 1.41
CA ILE A 1020 23.16 -15.92 0.59
C ILE A 1020 22.66 -15.02 -0.53
N TRP A 1021 22.59 -13.72 -0.28
CA TRP A 1021 22.14 -12.74 -1.27
C TRP A 1021 23.20 -12.37 -2.31
N VAL A 1022 24.48 -12.70 -2.06
CA VAL A 1022 25.63 -12.20 -2.84
C VAL A 1022 26.34 -13.29 -3.67
N SER A 1023 25.76 -14.50 -3.78
CA SER A 1023 26.32 -15.55 -4.65
C SER A 1023 26.36 -15.13 -6.14
N VAL A 1024 25.48 -14.20 -6.52
CA VAL A 1024 25.57 -13.39 -7.73
C VAL A 1024 25.79 -11.96 -7.24
N GLU A 1025 26.86 -11.26 -7.67
CA GLU A 1025 26.93 -9.80 -7.48
C GLU A 1025 25.84 -9.20 -8.38
N ILE A 1026 24.62 -9.07 -7.84
CA ILE A 1026 23.52 -8.42 -8.54
C ILE A 1026 23.91 -6.95 -8.63
N ILE A 1027 24.42 -6.56 -9.81
CA ILE A 1027 24.42 -5.16 -10.18
C ILE A 1027 22.97 -4.72 -10.10
N ALA A 1028 22.66 -3.86 -9.14
CA ALA A 1028 21.39 -3.19 -9.10
C ALA A 1028 21.31 -2.32 -10.36
N THR A 1029 20.88 -2.92 -11.48
CA THR A 1029 20.48 -2.23 -12.71
C THR A 1029 19.21 -1.40 -12.49
N ALA A 1030 18.88 -1.07 -11.23
CA ALA A 1030 17.83 -0.15 -10.85
C ALA A 1030 18.06 1.27 -11.41
N LEU A 1031 19.25 1.57 -11.95
CA LEU A 1031 19.53 2.82 -12.65
C LEU A 1031 19.05 2.85 -14.11
N THR A 1032 18.55 1.75 -14.67
CA THR A 1032 18.14 1.70 -16.09
C THR A 1032 16.69 1.30 -16.32
N LEU A 1033 16.00 0.81 -15.29
CA LEU A 1033 14.54 0.73 -15.34
C LEU A 1033 14.01 2.15 -15.59
N PRO A 1034 13.35 2.42 -16.73
CA PRO A 1034 12.79 3.73 -17.04
C PRO A 1034 11.91 4.19 -15.90
N PHE A 1035 11.03 3.33 -15.40
CA PHE A 1035 10.10 3.68 -14.32
C PHE A 1035 9.87 2.42 -13.47
N PRO A 1036 10.03 2.46 -12.13
CA PRO A 1036 9.68 1.34 -11.26
C PRO A 1036 8.19 0.96 -11.46
N PRO A 1037 7.83 -0.32 -11.57
CA PRO A 1037 6.42 -0.70 -11.70
C PRO A 1037 5.64 -0.26 -10.45
N ALA A 1038 4.58 0.52 -10.71
CA ALA A 1038 3.60 1.09 -9.78
C ALA A 1038 4.12 2.19 -8.83
N SER A 1039 3.92 3.46 -9.20
CA SER A 1039 3.91 4.58 -8.23
C SER A 1039 2.90 5.68 -8.58
N PHE A 1040 1.79 5.39 -9.28
CA PHE A 1040 0.78 6.44 -9.43
C PHE A 1040 -0.65 5.95 -9.73
N ALA A 1041 -1.61 6.64 -9.11
CA ALA A 1041 -3.05 6.73 -9.41
C ALA A 1041 -4.06 5.78 -8.72
N VAL A 1042 -3.67 4.98 -7.72
CA VAL A 1042 -4.68 4.28 -6.88
C VAL A 1042 -5.15 5.17 -5.71
N GLY A 1043 -4.25 5.96 -5.11
CA GLY A 1043 -4.60 6.85 -3.99
C GLY A 1043 -5.54 8.00 -4.36
N SER A 1044 -5.40 8.57 -5.57
CA SER A 1044 -6.21 9.71 -6.02
C SER A 1044 -7.66 9.34 -6.35
N LEU A 1045 -7.90 8.14 -6.89
CA LEU A 1045 -9.23 7.68 -7.30
C LEU A 1045 -10.06 7.22 -6.09
N LEU A 1046 -9.41 6.64 -5.06
CA LEU A 1046 -10.02 6.30 -3.78
C LEU A 1046 -10.34 7.55 -2.94
N SER A 1047 -9.45 8.56 -2.92
CA SER A 1047 -9.68 9.83 -2.22
C SER A 1047 -10.89 10.61 -2.78
N LEU A 1048 -11.04 10.69 -4.10
CA LEU A 1048 -12.17 11.40 -4.74
C LEU A 1048 -13.50 10.66 -4.56
N HIS A 1049 -13.50 9.32 -4.63
CA HIS A 1049 -14.70 8.51 -4.43
C HIS A 1049 -15.20 8.57 -2.98
N ASP A 1050 -14.30 8.60 -2.00
CA ASP A 1050 -14.66 8.68 -0.59
C ASP A 1050 -15.03 10.10 -0.14
N SER A 1051 -14.42 11.13 -0.72
CA SER A 1051 -14.78 12.54 -0.46
C SER A 1051 -16.18 12.90 -1.01
N GLY A 1052 -16.55 12.35 -2.18
CA GLY A 1052 -17.91 12.49 -2.71
C GLY A 1052 -18.98 11.83 -1.81
N ARG A 1053 -18.66 10.69 -1.19
CA ARG A 1053 -19.53 10.03 -0.20
C ARG A 1053 -19.53 10.72 1.16
N ALA A 1054 -18.42 11.33 1.57
CA ALA A 1054 -18.33 12.15 2.77
C ALA A 1054 -19.26 13.38 2.70
N ILE A 1055 -19.27 14.06 1.55
CA ILE A 1055 -20.13 15.24 1.31
C ILE A 1055 -21.60 14.85 1.23
N LYS A 1056 -21.93 13.74 0.55
CA LYS A 1056 -23.29 13.21 0.50
C LYS A 1056 -23.81 12.83 1.89
N ALA A 1057 -22.98 12.17 2.71
CA ALA A 1057 -23.31 11.82 4.10
C ALA A 1057 -23.45 13.06 5.01
N LEU A 1058 -22.72 14.16 4.74
CA LEU A 1058 -22.85 15.44 5.45
C LEU A 1058 -24.14 16.18 5.08
N THR A 1059 -24.54 16.13 3.80
CA THR A 1059 -25.81 16.71 3.34
C THR A 1059 -27.03 15.89 3.79
N GLU A 1060 -26.84 14.60 4.11
CA GLU A 1060 -27.86 13.67 4.60
C GLU A 1060 -27.91 13.57 6.15
N GLY A 1061 -27.08 14.33 6.88
CA GLY A 1061 -27.10 14.38 8.35
C GLY A 1061 -26.50 13.16 9.06
N GLU A 1062 -25.75 12.30 8.34
CA GLU A 1062 -25.14 11.09 8.88
C GLU A 1062 -23.73 11.34 9.45
N HIS A 1063 -23.65 12.10 10.55
CA HIS A 1063 -22.41 12.58 11.18
C HIS A 1063 -21.38 11.47 11.51
N GLY A 1064 -21.85 10.25 11.81
CA GLY A 1064 -20.99 9.09 12.12
C GLY A 1064 -20.33 8.45 10.89
N ARG A 1065 -20.90 8.61 9.69
CA ARG A 1065 -20.32 8.12 8.42
C ARG A 1065 -19.44 9.18 7.77
N ALA A 1066 -19.78 10.46 7.92
CA ALA A 1066 -18.98 11.59 7.47
C ALA A 1066 -17.55 11.57 8.05
N THR A 1067 -17.41 11.27 9.34
CA THR A 1067 -16.11 11.19 10.04
C THR A 1067 -15.24 10.02 9.55
N ALA A 1068 -15.84 8.87 9.23
CA ALA A 1068 -15.13 7.72 8.66
C ALA A 1068 -14.63 7.99 7.23
N TYR A 1069 -15.44 8.65 6.39
CA TYR A 1069 -15.04 9.01 5.04
C TYR A 1069 -14.05 10.19 5.00
N MET A 1070 -14.13 11.15 5.94
CA MET A 1070 -13.13 12.21 6.13
C MET A 1070 -11.74 11.63 6.49
N LEU A 1071 -11.70 10.56 7.29
CA LEU A 1071 -10.45 9.84 7.61
C LEU A 1071 -9.91 9.01 6.44
N SER A 1072 -10.78 8.34 5.69
CA SER A 1072 -10.37 7.64 4.45
C SER A 1072 -9.79 8.64 3.44
N ALA A 1073 -10.44 9.80 3.26
CA ALA A 1073 -9.92 10.90 2.46
C ALA A 1073 -8.59 11.46 3.00
N LEU A 1074 -8.40 11.50 4.33
CA LEU A 1074 -7.12 11.89 4.96
C LEU A 1074 -5.99 10.91 4.65
N PHE A 1075 -6.23 9.61 4.85
CA PHE A 1075 -5.21 8.58 4.65
C PHE A 1075 -4.91 8.40 3.16
N ASN A 1076 -5.93 8.50 2.29
CA ASN A 1076 -5.75 8.49 0.85
C ASN A 1076 -5.11 9.79 0.32
N GLY A 1077 -5.39 10.95 0.93
CA GLY A 1077 -4.83 12.25 0.55
C GLY A 1077 -3.39 12.48 1.02
N ILE A 1078 -3.02 11.94 2.20
CA ILE A 1078 -1.63 11.90 2.69
C ILE A 1078 -0.78 10.96 1.84
N GLY A 1079 -1.36 9.87 1.30
CA GLY A 1079 -0.68 8.95 0.38
C GLY A 1079 -0.69 9.40 -1.10
N ALA A 1080 -1.69 10.16 -1.54
CA ALA A 1080 -1.81 10.57 -2.96
C ALA A 1080 -1.03 11.86 -3.29
N GLY A 1081 -0.80 12.75 -2.33
CA GLY A 1081 -0.06 14.00 -2.56
C GLY A 1081 1.44 13.82 -2.79
N SER A 1082 2.03 12.72 -2.30
CA SER A 1082 3.44 12.34 -2.57
C SER A 1082 3.62 11.74 -3.96
N ASP A 1083 2.54 11.22 -4.52
CA ASP A 1083 2.55 10.32 -5.64
C ASP A 1083 2.94 11.13 -6.94
N LEU A 1084 2.63 12.45 -7.02
CA LEU A 1084 2.91 13.30 -8.22
C LEU A 1084 4.36 13.79 -8.31
N LEU A 1085 5.09 13.81 -7.20
CA LEU A 1085 6.42 14.44 -7.12
C LEU A 1085 7.50 13.49 -6.59
N VAL A 1086 7.12 12.39 -5.93
CA VAL A 1086 8.04 11.38 -5.40
C VAL A 1086 7.56 10.01 -5.89
N GLY A 1087 7.80 9.72 -7.17
CA GLY A 1087 7.75 8.35 -7.63
C GLY A 1087 8.86 7.56 -6.95
N LEU A 1088 8.58 6.95 -5.78
CA LEU A 1088 9.20 5.72 -5.27
C LEU A 1088 8.71 5.32 -3.86
N LYS A 1089 8.16 4.09 -3.81
CA LYS A 1089 8.34 3.01 -2.81
C LYS A 1089 7.97 3.25 -1.34
N GLY A 1090 6.93 2.53 -0.94
CA GLY A 1090 7.03 1.68 0.25
C GLY A 1090 6.06 1.93 1.40
N PHE A 1091 4.76 2.05 1.14
CA PHE A 1091 3.73 1.82 2.19
C PHE A 1091 2.46 1.09 1.71
N GLY A 1092 2.28 0.88 0.39
CA GLY A 1092 1.15 0.10 -0.15
C GLY A 1092 1.14 -1.39 0.20
N GLY A 1093 2.28 -1.96 0.62
CA GLY A 1093 2.37 -3.36 1.05
C GLY A 1093 1.78 -3.65 2.44
N VAL A 1094 1.57 -2.62 3.28
CA VAL A 1094 1.05 -2.81 4.65
C VAL A 1094 -0.47 -2.75 4.70
N LEU A 1095 -1.12 -2.04 3.78
CA LEU A 1095 -2.59 -2.01 3.68
C LEU A 1095 -3.17 -3.20 2.88
N HIS A 1096 -2.46 -3.72 1.87
CA HIS A 1096 -2.90 -4.92 1.17
C HIS A 1096 -2.86 -6.19 2.03
N HIS A 1097 -2.03 -6.23 3.08
CA HIS A 1097 -2.00 -7.35 4.04
C HIS A 1097 -3.11 -7.28 5.11
N LEU A 1098 -3.77 -6.14 5.30
CA LEU A 1098 -4.92 -6.05 6.20
C LEU A 1098 -6.25 -6.43 5.51
N GLU A 1099 -6.32 -6.36 4.18
CA GLU A 1099 -7.48 -6.86 3.42
C GLU A 1099 -7.37 -8.35 3.05
N HIS A 1100 -6.17 -8.93 2.98
CA HIS A 1100 -5.98 -10.36 2.63
C HIS A 1100 -5.56 -11.25 3.82
N GLY A 1101 -5.42 -10.69 5.03
CA GLY A 1101 -5.13 -11.45 6.26
C GLY A 1101 -6.34 -12.11 6.91
N ARG A 1102 -7.48 -12.25 6.21
CA ARG A 1102 -8.71 -12.90 6.73
C ARG A 1102 -9.09 -14.21 6.02
N GLU A 1103 -8.17 -14.79 5.25
CA GLU A 1103 -8.25 -16.18 4.81
C GLU A 1103 -7.00 -16.95 5.25
N SER A 1104 -7.00 -17.35 6.52
CA SER A 1104 -6.33 -18.55 7.04
C SER A 1104 -7.20 -19.18 8.10
#